data_AF-A0A1S0YP16-F1
#
_entry.id   AF-A0A1S0YP16-F1
#
_cell.length_a   1.000
_cell.length_b   1.000
_cell.length_c   1.000
_cell.angle_alpha   90.00
_cell.angle_beta   90.00
_cell.angle_gamma   90.00
#
_symmetry.space_group_name_H-M   'P 1'
#
loop_
_entity.id
_entity.type
_entity.pdbx_description
1 polymer ?
#
loop_
_entity_poly.entity_id
_entity_poly.type
_entity_poly.pdbx_seq_one_letter_code
_entity_poly.pdbx_strand_id
1 'polypeptide(L)'
;MKRASVAAALAAAMLMVPVPAVATVKDMPFGVHMTPAADEEGFAVVDVSKGRTTTFTFEHPASVAGLMSGSFDVAMQVDGGKVRYLPSDTSVSKSKRGGADVITLEHDDNTRKVKVTRVFTVEKTKLTVDVTLENLADEARDFAVDFNSRLMNYEEHKARFADGAFLLAPSEGGYETTLRYRIATASGVDTDQDETTAAGKVGHVGEGSSFQRGSWKKQVPAQGSLTASMEMEVATQESAIDSDRDGLPDAWEREGFTTADGEQFPLHLWGADPQRPDLFLQLNWSKSQWETLGCDRDQRYGADADGFNEFAECAVANANVYRPSRGALIQLVELFDKRGINLHIDAGEMYTNIPNYGTRYGGATEDFQEFYFKNGNHNAQLAADRDRLLGSRLPVFRVGMIGDRLEADDYSTGMGLVSDSVFYVAKHDYLTGQDQLRNTILHEFGHNLGLTHTGAALSPTRVDTQDLLKNYASVMNYLYQFSKFDYSTETSKGSGDAKRCGEYTCYTGSYAVAPDWDNLDLGGKFIGRVEATAGADDVVAAHKDVTARELELAAAEENDGQAGFRLIDAETNSIITSRTDNTVTAELRNLGLDLHDYDLSVTYPGGQYSERIRVPGQLASDPSVKFDIPITGVAGLTGATMPLEVRIHNARGDEVFAERYELSLLDYTKDEARRVREEILNNPNASQEVKDLAETKLGAELGQKKETPPAPQQGSSNLNIILAVLGAIGGIAALLGGAAWASGMF
;
A
#
# COMPACT_ATOMS: atom_id res chain seq x y z
N MET A 1 5.59 34.65 -41.08
CA MET A 1 5.05 33.81 -42.18
C MET A 1 5.86 32.51 -42.26
N LYS A 2 5.40 31.47 -41.56
CA LYS A 2 5.82 30.08 -41.73
C LYS A 2 4.54 29.25 -41.54
N ARG A 3 4.15 28.49 -42.56
CA ARG A 3 2.96 27.62 -42.53
C ARG A 3 3.33 26.35 -41.78
N ALA A 4 2.64 26.12 -40.67
CA ALA A 4 2.67 24.87 -39.93
C ALA A 4 1.77 23.85 -40.64
N SER A 5 2.29 22.64 -40.84
CA SER A 5 1.51 21.48 -41.25
C SER A 5 1.21 20.67 -39.98
N VAL A 6 -0.07 20.58 -39.64
CA VAL A 6 -0.60 19.80 -38.52
C VAL A 6 -0.67 18.34 -38.95
N ALA A 7 0.13 17.48 -38.33
CA ALA A 7 -0.10 16.04 -38.31
C ALA A 7 -0.85 15.72 -37.01
N ALA A 8 -2.12 15.35 -37.12
CA ALA A 8 -2.93 14.94 -35.99
C ALA A 8 -2.56 13.50 -35.60
N ALA A 9 -1.80 13.36 -34.51
CA ALA A 9 -1.69 12.10 -33.79
C ALA A 9 -2.94 11.96 -32.91
N LEU A 10 -3.88 11.12 -33.34
CA LEU A 10 -4.97 10.63 -32.49
C LEU A 10 -4.51 9.30 -31.88
N ALA A 11 -3.71 9.39 -30.83
CA ALA A 11 -3.51 8.30 -29.87
C ALA A 11 -4.47 8.57 -28.72
N ALA A 12 -5.73 8.15 -28.87
CA ALA A 12 -6.64 8.02 -27.75
C ALA A 12 -6.44 6.60 -27.21
N ALA A 13 -5.75 6.49 -26.07
CA ALA A 13 -5.78 5.28 -25.27
C ALA A 13 -7.21 5.14 -24.69
N MET A 14 -8.10 4.51 -25.46
CA MET A 14 -9.35 3.99 -24.93
C MET A 14 -9.04 2.62 -24.32
N LEU A 15 -8.80 2.58 -23.01
CA LEU A 15 -8.96 1.36 -22.24
C LEU A 15 -10.44 0.99 -22.31
N MET A 16 -10.76 -0.09 -23.03
CA MET A 16 -12.13 -0.56 -23.20
C MET A 16 -12.56 -1.32 -21.95
N VAL A 17 -13.63 -0.86 -21.31
CA VAL A 17 -14.36 -1.59 -20.26
C VAL A 17 -15.02 -2.81 -20.92
N PRO A 18 -15.00 -4.00 -20.29
CA PRO A 18 -15.65 -5.18 -20.85
C PRO A 18 -17.19 -5.04 -20.71
N VAL A 19 -17.81 -4.38 -21.68
CA VAL A 19 -19.22 -4.65 -22.01
C VAL A 19 -19.24 -6.02 -22.69
N PRO A 20 -20.20 -6.94 -22.43
CA PRO A 20 -20.31 -8.17 -23.20
C PRO A 20 -20.31 -7.82 -24.69
N ALA A 21 -19.19 -8.11 -25.36
CA ALA A 21 -18.89 -7.62 -26.69
C ALA A 21 -19.77 -8.38 -27.67
N VAL A 22 -20.89 -7.76 -28.07
CA VAL A 22 -21.67 -8.29 -29.20
C VAL A 22 -20.74 -8.25 -30.41
N ALA A 23 -20.49 -9.42 -31.02
CA ALA A 23 -19.62 -9.49 -32.18
C ALA A 23 -20.12 -8.56 -33.29
N THR A 24 -19.27 -7.68 -33.83
CA THR A 24 -19.64 -6.78 -34.94
C THR A 24 -18.62 -6.78 -36.06
N VAL A 25 -19.12 -6.67 -37.29
CA VAL A 25 -18.29 -6.54 -38.50
C VAL A 25 -18.80 -5.35 -39.31
N LYS A 26 -18.01 -4.27 -39.35
CA LYS A 26 -18.36 -3.01 -40.03
C LYS A 26 -17.46 -2.80 -41.24
N ASP A 27 -18.08 -2.64 -42.41
CA ASP A 27 -17.35 -2.27 -43.63
C ASP A 27 -17.15 -0.74 -43.63
N MET A 28 -15.90 -0.32 -43.74
CA MET A 28 -15.45 1.05 -43.67
C MET A 28 -14.82 1.47 -45.01
N PRO A 29 -14.72 2.77 -45.32
CA PRO A 29 -14.18 3.23 -46.60
C PRO A 29 -12.78 2.67 -46.95
N PHE A 30 -11.94 2.39 -45.96
CA PHE A 30 -10.56 1.94 -46.15
C PHE A 30 -10.25 0.56 -45.55
N GLY A 31 -11.24 -0.17 -45.03
CA GLY A 31 -11.04 -1.45 -44.35
C GLY A 31 -12.33 -2.07 -43.83
N VAL A 32 -12.20 -3.16 -43.08
CA VAL A 32 -13.28 -3.81 -42.34
C VAL A 32 -12.86 -3.86 -40.87
N HIS A 33 -13.64 -3.24 -40.00
CA HIS A 33 -13.43 -3.27 -38.56
C HIS A 33 -14.21 -4.43 -37.96
N MET A 34 -13.51 -5.32 -37.25
CA MET A 34 -14.09 -6.50 -36.61
C MET A 34 -13.89 -6.40 -35.10
N THR A 35 -14.96 -6.62 -34.35
CA THR A 35 -14.92 -6.88 -32.91
C THR A 35 -15.46 -8.29 -32.70
N PRO A 36 -14.61 -9.33 -32.67
CA PRO A 36 -15.07 -10.68 -32.35
C PRO A 36 -15.66 -10.73 -30.94
N ALA A 37 -16.54 -11.70 -30.65
CA ALA A 37 -17.00 -11.93 -29.28
C ALA A 37 -15.84 -12.57 -28.50
N ALA A 38 -15.14 -11.77 -27.69
CA ALA A 38 -14.11 -12.22 -26.77
C ALA A 38 -14.67 -12.17 -25.33
N ASP A 39 -15.63 -13.04 -25.04
CA ASP A 39 -16.17 -13.23 -23.68
C ASP A 39 -15.19 -13.93 -22.73
N GLU A 40 -14.16 -14.55 -23.30
CA GLU A 40 -13.02 -15.16 -22.62
C GLU A 40 -11.75 -14.71 -23.38
N GLU A 41 -10.82 -15.61 -23.64
CA GLU A 41 -9.64 -15.38 -24.47
C GLU A 41 -9.96 -15.12 -25.95
N GLY A 42 -9.30 -14.15 -26.59
CA GLY A 42 -9.30 -14.08 -28.05
C GLY A 42 -8.92 -12.75 -28.67
N PHE A 43 -9.07 -12.68 -30.00
CA PHE A 43 -8.92 -11.42 -30.74
C PHE A 43 -10.04 -10.45 -30.37
N ALA A 44 -9.70 -9.33 -29.74
CA ALA A 44 -10.66 -8.30 -29.34
C ALA A 44 -11.03 -7.36 -30.49
N VAL A 45 -10.03 -6.97 -31.29
CA VAL A 45 -10.21 -6.14 -32.49
C VAL A 45 -9.34 -6.67 -33.63
N VAL A 46 -9.90 -6.73 -34.84
CA VAL A 46 -9.13 -6.96 -36.08
C VAL A 46 -9.56 -5.94 -37.12
N ASP A 47 -8.63 -5.08 -37.55
CA ASP A 47 -8.84 -4.05 -38.55
C ASP A 47 -8.23 -4.47 -39.89
N VAL A 48 -9.03 -5.17 -40.70
CA VAL A 48 -8.64 -5.67 -42.01
C VAL A 48 -8.59 -4.52 -43.01
N SER A 49 -7.39 -4.14 -43.46
CA SER A 49 -7.24 -3.01 -44.39
C SER A 49 -7.48 -3.40 -45.84
N LYS A 50 -8.24 -2.55 -46.57
CA LYS A 50 -8.28 -2.59 -48.04
C LYS A 50 -6.93 -2.16 -48.64
N GLY A 51 -6.12 -1.44 -47.87
CA GLY A 51 -4.71 -1.16 -48.13
C GLY A 51 -3.78 -2.30 -47.70
N ARG A 52 -2.57 -1.93 -47.27
CA ARG A 52 -1.45 -2.88 -47.06
C ARG A 52 -1.41 -3.54 -45.68
N THR A 53 -1.75 -2.79 -44.63
CA THR A 53 -1.43 -3.14 -43.23
C THR A 53 -2.70 -3.45 -42.46
N THR A 54 -2.74 -4.61 -41.83
CA THR A 54 -3.81 -5.03 -40.90
C THR A 54 -3.28 -4.91 -39.47
N THR A 55 -4.11 -4.43 -38.56
CA THR A 55 -3.80 -4.38 -37.12
C THR A 55 -4.77 -5.27 -36.37
N PHE A 56 -4.32 -5.78 -35.23
CA PHE A 56 -5.16 -6.58 -34.35
C PHE A 56 -4.77 -6.40 -32.90
N THR A 57 -5.71 -6.72 -32.02
CA THR A 57 -5.48 -6.85 -30.59
C THR A 57 -6.01 -8.18 -30.10
N PHE A 58 -5.39 -8.71 -29.05
CA PHE A 58 -5.74 -9.96 -28.40
C PHE A 58 -5.73 -9.75 -26.89
N GLU A 59 -6.72 -10.31 -26.19
CA GLU A 59 -6.80 -10.21 -24.74
C GLU A 59 -7.36 -11.50 -24.13
N HIS A 60 -7.00 -11.72 -22.87
CA HIS A 60 -7.68 -12.64 -21.99
C HIS A 60 -8.16 -11.84 -20.76
N PRO A 61 -9.47 -11.82 -20.46
CA PRO A 61 -10.03 -10.98 -19.38
C PRO A 61 -9.46 -11.27 -17.99
N ALA A 62 -8.95 -12.48 -17.77
CA ALA A 62 -8.32 -12.93 -16.54
C ALA A 62 -6.78 -13.03 -16.68
N SER A 63 -6.15 -12.20 -17.52
CA SER A 63 -4.71 -12.22 -17.70
C SER A 63 -4.04 -10.91 -17.31
N VAL A 64 -2.98 -11.03 -16.51
CA VAL A 64 -2.13 -9.89 -16.12
C VAL A 64 -1.39 -9.29 -17.32
N ALA A 65 -1.24 -10.02 -18.43
CA ALA A 65 -0.54 -9.55 -19.62
C ALA A 65 -1.20 -8.34 -20.30
N GLY A 66 -2.47 -8.08 -19.99
CA GLY A 66 -3.25 -7.00 -20.59
C GLY A 66 -3.45 -7.20 -22.10
N LEU A 67 -3.65 -6.12 -22.84
CA LEU A 67 -3.93 -6.18 -24.28
C LEU A 67 -2.64 -6.41 -25.10
N MET A 68 -2.55 -7.53 -25.81
CA MET A 68 -1.51 -7.72 -26.83
C MET A 68 -1.92 -7.00 -28.11
N SER A 69 -1.00 -6.23 -28.69
CA SER A 69 -1.20 -5.56 -29.98
C SER A 69 -0.20 -6.03 -31.03
N GLY A 70 -0.68 -6.20 -32.26
CA GLY A 70 0.14 -6.62 -33.37
C GLY A 70 -0.31 -6.03 -34.71
N SER A 71 0.56 -6.13 -35.69
CA SER A 71 0.26 -5.74 -37.06
C SER A 71 0.98 -6.63 -38.05
N PHE A 72 0.42 -6.74 -39.25
CA PHE A 72 1.15 -7.31 -40.37
C PHE A 72 0.81 -6.60 -41.67
N ASP A 73 1.77 -6.58 -42.57
CA ASP A 73 1.64 -6.05 -43.91
C ASP A 73 1.84 -7.14 -44.95
N VAL A 74 1.08 -7.04 -46.03
CA VAL A 74 1.24 -7.91 -47.20
C VAL A 74 1.92 -7.07 -48.28
N ALA A 75 3.10 -7.46 -48.75
CA ALA A 75 3.73 -6.84 -49.91
C ALA A 75 3.62 -7.79 -51.11
N MET A 76 3.13 -7.28 -52.23
CA MET A 76 2.86 -8.08 -53.43
C MET A 76 3.64 -7.49 -54.61
N GLN A 77 4.31 -8.34 -55.39
CA GLN A 77 5.10 -7.91 -56.53
C GLN A 77 4.90 -8.84 -57.73
N VAL A 78 4.97 -8.25 -58.92
CA VAL A 78 5.02 -8.97 -60.20
C VAL A 78 6.15 -8.38 -61.04
N ASP A 79 7.07 -9.23 -61.51
CA ASP A 79 8.31 -8.89 -62.22
C ASP A 79 9.11 -7.79 -61.50
N GLY A 80 9.24 -7.93 -60.17
CA GLY A 80 10.00 -7.01 -59.31
C GLY A 80 9.34 -5.66 -59.04
N GLY A 81 8.12 -5.41 -59.52
CA GLY A 81 7.41 -4.18 -59.22
C GLY A 81 6.11 -4.40 -58.44
N LYS A 82 5.78 -3.43 -57.59
CA LYS A 82 4.70 -3.51 -56.61
C LYS A 82 3.31 -3.61 -57.27
N VAL A 83 2.49 -4.51 -56.78
CA VAL A 83 1.04 -4.59 -57.08
C VAL A 83 0.33 -3.49 -56.28
N ARG A 84 -0.62 -2.80 -56.92
CA ARG A 84 -1.37 -1.71 -56.29
C ARG A 84 -2.46 -2.23 -55.37
N TYR A 85 -2.62 -1.53 -54.25
CA TYR A 85 -3.84 -1.58 -53.45
C TYR A 85 -4.81 -0.53 -53.99
N LEU A 86 -6.06 -0.92 -54.24
CA LEU A 86 -7.09 -0.05 -54.81
C LEU A 86 -8.30 0.03 -53.87
N PRO A 87 -8.23 0.72 -52.72
CA PRO A 87 -9.27 0.66 -51.69
C PRO A 87 -10.69 1.00 -52.18
N SER A 88 -10.81 1.91 -53.15
CA SER A 88 -12.10 2.28 -53.75
C SER A 88 -12.68 1.22 -54.69
N ASP A 89 -11.83 0.38 -55.27
CA ASP A 89 -12.19 -0.66 -56.25
C ASP A 89 -12.14 -2.07 -55.65
N THR A 90 -11.75 -2.20 -54.37
CA THR A 90 -11.74 -3.47 -53.65
C THR A 90 -13.14 -3.83 -53.19
N SER A 91 -13.65 -4.96 -53.69
CA SER A 91 -14.89 -5.55 -53.21
C SER A 91 -14.65 -6.25 -51.86
N VAL A 92 -15.66 -6.23 -51.00
CA VAL A 92 -15.65 -6.91 -49.69
C VAL A 92 -16.80 -7.89 -49.68
N SER A 93 -16.51 -9.17 -49.41
CA SER A 93 -17.54 -10.13 -49.04
C SER A 93 -17.31 -10.63 -47.62
N LYS A 94 -18.42 -10.81 -46.89
CA LYS A 94 -18.45 -11.17 -45.48
C LYS A 94 -19.27 -12.45 -45.34
N SER A 95 -18.71 -13.46 -44.72
CA SER A 95 -19.40 -14.72 -44.46
C SER A 95 -18.99 -15.31 -43.12
N LYS A 96 -19.71 -16.33 -42.66
CA LYS A 96 -19.31 -17.14 -41.51
C LYS A 96 -19.05 -18.57 -41.95
N ARG A 97 -17.99 -19.19 -41.44
CA ARG A 97 -17.65 -20.60 -41.70
C ARG A 97 -17.27 -21.28 -40.39
N GLY A 98 -18.09 -22.23 -39.94
CA GLY A 98 -17.79 -23.01 -38.73
C GLY A 98 -17.65 -22.16 -37.45
N GLY A 99 -18.32 -21.01 -37.37
CA GLY A 99 -18.19 -20.07 -36.24
C GLY A 99 -17.15 -18.96 -36.46
N ALA A 100 -16.22 -19.12 -37.42
CA ALA A 100 -15.26 -18.10 -37.79
C ALA A 100 -15.88 -17.01 -38.68
N ASP A 101 -15.47 -15.76 -38.48
CA ASP A 101 -15.76 -14.67 -39.39
C ASP A 101 -14.78 -14.68 -40.57
N VAL A 102 -15.30 -14.64 -41.79
CA VAL A 102 -14.52 -14.71 -43.02
C VAL A 102 -14.73 -13.45 -43.85
N ILE A 103 -13.65 -12.71 -44.10
CA ILE A 103 -13.62 -11.50 -44.92
C ILE A 103 -12.79 -11.78 -46.18
N THR A 104 -13.41 -11.65 -47.34
CA THR A 104 -12.71 -11.75 -48.62
C THR A 104 -12.66 -10.39 -49.28
N LEU A 105 -11.45 -9.94 -49.61
CA LEU A 105 -11.16 -8.74 -50.38
C LEU A 105 -10.70 -9.12 -51.79
N GLU A 106 -11.35 -8.58 -52.82
CA GLU A 106 -10.95 -8.81 -54.21
C GLU A 106 -10.82 -7.51 -54.99
N HIS A 107 -9.75 -7.40 -55.79
CA HIS A 107 -9.59 -6.34 -56.80
C HIS A 107 -8.64 -6.75 -57.91
N ASP A 108 -8.72 -6.05 -59.04
CA ASP A 108 -7.85 -6.26 -60.19
C ASP A 108 -6.87 -5.08 -60.35
N ASP A 109 -5.56 -5.36 -60.38
CA ASP A 109 -4.57 -4.38 -60.81
C ASP A 109 -4.31 -4.52 -62.31
N ASN A 110 -5.08 -3.77 -63.09
CA ASN A 110 -4.97 -3.74 -64.56
C ASN A 110 -3.58 -3.28 -65.05
N THR A 111 -2.82 -2.51 -64.26
CA THR A 111 -1.48 -2.07 -64.66
C THR A 111 -0.50 -3.24 -64.61
N ARG A 112 -0.69 -4.15 -63.65
CA ARG A 112 0.12 -5.34 -63.48
C ARG A 112 -0.53 -6.60 -64.04
N LYS A 113 -1.74 -6.52 -64.60
CA LYS A 113 -2.53 -7.67 -65.10
C LYS A 113 -2.60 -8.81 -64.08
N VAL A 114 -3.00 -8.48 -62.85
CA VAL A 114 -3.12 -9.45 -61.76
C VAL A 114 -4.45 -9.25 -61.03
N LYS A 115 -5.14 -10.34 -60.74
CA LYS A 115 -6.27 -10.34 -59.80
C LYS A 115 -5.74 -10.69 -58.41
N VAL A 116 -6.13 -9.89 -57.42
CA VAL A 116 -5.74 -10.06 -56.03
C VAL A 116 -6.95 -10.52 -55.24
N THR A 117 -6.82 -11.65 -54.54
CA THR A 117 -7.80 -12.14 -53.57
C THR A 117 -7.13 -12.29 -52.22
N ARG A 118 -7.68 -11.69 -51.16
CA ARG A 118 -7.21 -11.85 -49.78
C ARG A 118 -8.35 -12.32 -48.91
N VAL A 119 -8.17 -13.46 -48.24
CA VAL A 119 -9.18 -14.06 -47.37
C VAL A 119 -8.64 -14.05 -45.94
N PHE A 120 -9.35 -13.39 -45.05
CA PHE A 120 -9.08 -13.35 -43.61
C PHE A 120 -10.12 -14.23 -42.93
N THR A 121 -9.67 -15.26 -42.24
CA THR A 121 -10.51 -16.13 -41.39
C THR A 121 -10.12 -15.85 -39.95
N VAL A 122 -11.05 -15.27 -39.18
CA VAL A 122 -10.86 -14.88 -37.79
C VAL A 122 -11.71 -15.81 -36.91
N GLU A 123 -11.01 -16.65 -36.15
CA GLU A 123 -11.54 -17.45 -35.06
C GLU A 123 -11.19 -16.78 -33.73
N LYS A 124 -11.61 -17.38 -32.60
CA LYS A 124 -11.40 -16.82 -31.27
C LYS A 124 -9.90 -16.62 -30.98
N THR A 125 -9.10 -17.66 -31.13
CA THR A 125 -7.65 -17.64 -30.87
C THR A 125 -6.77 -17.73 -32.11
N LYS A 126 -7.37 -17.79 -33.30
CA LYS A 126 -6.66 -18.06 -34.55
C LYS A 126 -7.04 -17.08 -35.67
N LEU A 127 -6.02 -16.56 -36.35
CA LEU A 127 -6.13 -15.72 -37.53
C LEU A 127 -5.42 -16.38 -38.71
N THR A 128 -6.16 -16.71 -39.77
CA THR A 128 -5.61 -17.22 -41.02
C THR A 128 -5.80 -16.20 -42.13
N VAL A 129 -4.73 -15.92 -42.89
CA VAL A 129 -4.74 -14.98 -44.01
C VAL A 129 -4.19 -15.65 -45.25
N ASP A 130 -5.05 -15.87 -46.23
CA ASP A 130 -4.70 -16.42 -47.53
C ASP A 130 -4.69 -15.32 -48.59
N VAL A 131 -3.61 -15.23 -49.36
CA VAL A 131 -3.44 -14.28 -50.47
C VAL A 131 -3.25 -15.07 -51.74
N THR A 132 -4.08 -14.81 -52.74
CA THR A 132 -3.95 -15.41 -54.07
C THR A 132 -3.77 -14.30 -55.10
N LEU A 133 -2.70 -14.42 -55.88
CA LEU A 133 -2.40 -13.58 -57.04
C LEU A 133 -2.59 -14.41 -58.30
N GLU A 134 -3.56 -14.05 -59.13
CA GLU A 134 -3.83 -14.73 -60.41
C GLU A 134 -3.23 -13.93 -61.57
N ASN A 135 -2.48 -14.62 -62.43
CA ASN A 135 -1.83 -14.01 -63.59
C ASN A 135 -2.82 -13.85 -64.75
N LEU A 136 -3.26 -12.62 -64.98
CA LEU A 136 -4.17 -12.28 -66.08
C LEU A 136 -3.43 -11.97 -67.39
N ALA A 137 -2.09 -12.07 -67.41
CA ALA A 137 -1.31 -11.95 -68.64
C ALA A 137 -1.27 -13.27 -69.41
N ASP A 138 -1.01 -13.17 -70.71
CA ASP A 138 -0.93 -14.32 -71.62
C ASP A 138 0.47 -14.99 -71.62
N GLU A 139 1.35 -14.60 -70.70
CA GLU A 139 2.71 -15.11 -70.55
C GLU A 139 3.05 -15.44 -69.09
N ALA A 140 4.10 -16.25 -68.89
CA ALA A 140 4.59 -16.59 -67.56
C ALA A 140 5.37 -15.42 -66.93
N ARG A 141 5.17 -15.17 -65.64
CA ARG A 141 5.69 -13.97 -64.94
C ARG A 141 6.13 -14.28 -63.52
N ASP A 142 7.05 -13.49 -62.97
CA ASP A 142 7.61 -13.73 -61.64
C ASP A 142 6.79 -13.05 -60.56
N PHE A 143 6.15 -13.83 -59.69
CA PHE A 143 5.29 -13.34 -58.63
C PHE A 143 5.99 -13.46 -57.28
N ALA A 144 5.78 -12.46 -56.41
CA ALA A 144 6.21 -12.51 -55.03
C ALA A 144 5.13 -12.00 -54.08
N VAL A 145 4.95 -12.69 -52.95
CA VAL A 145 4.17 -12.22 -51.81
C VAL A 145 5.07 -12.30 -50.58
N ASP A 146 5.11 -11.22 -49.79
CA ASP A 146 5.76 -11.17 -48.50
C ASP A 146 4.73 -10.80 -47.44
N PHE A 147 4.63 -11.59 -46.37
CA PHE A 147 3.97 -11.19 -45.13
C PHE A 147 5.04 -10.67 -44.18
N ASN A 148 4.90 -9.44 -43.69
CA ASN A 148 5.79 -8.86 -42.68
C ASN A 148 4.96 -8.53 -41.44
N SER A 149 5.22 -9.21 -40.34
CA SER A 149 4.50 -9.06 -39.07
C SER A 149 5.40 -8.39 -38.03
N ARG A 150 4.78 -7.62 -37.14
CA ARG A 150 5.40 -7.04 -35.95
C ARG A 150 4.46 -7.22 -34.77
N LEU A 151 4.99 -7.78 -33.69
CA LEU A 151 4.27 -8.01 -32.44
C LEU A 151 4.94 -7.16 -31.36
N MET A 152 4.17 -6.25 -30.73
CA MET A 152 4.75 -5.16 -29.94
C MET A 152 5.31 -5.59 -28.58
N ASN A 153 4.90 -6.76 -28.05
CA ASN A 153 5.26 -7.21 -26.70
C ASN A 153 6.35 -8.30 -26.67
N TYR A 154 7.05 -8.57 -27.79
CA TYR A 154 8.07 -9.62 -27.87
C TYR A 154 9.49 -9.08 -28.18
N GLU A 155 9.72 -7.77 -28.08
CA GLU A 155 10.95 -7.14 -28.59
C GLU A 155 12.25 -7.62 -27.90
N GLU A 156 12.16 -8.30 -26.75
CA GLU A 156 13.32 -8.73 -25.93
C GLU A 156 13.51 -10.25 -25.79
N HIS A 157 12.62 -11.09 -26.34
CA HIS A 157 12.65 -12.55 -26.12
C HIS A 157 12.99 -13.39 -27.37
N LYS A 158 13.56 -14.58 -27.13
CA LYS A 158 14.01 -15.50 -28.18
C LYS A 158 12.86 -16.32 -28.75
N ALA A 159 12.64 -16.21 -30.06
CA ALA A 159 11.77 -17.12 -30.79
C ALA A 159 12.42 -18.51 -30.95
N ARG A 160 11.62 -19.53 -31.21
CA ARG A 160 12.10 -20.84 -31.66
C ARG A 160 11.33 -21.31 -32.90
N PHE A 161 11.98 -22.11 -33.74
CA PHE A 161 11.34 -22.73 -34.90
C PHE A 161 11.24 -24.24 -34.69
N ALA A 162 10.02 -24.76 -34.64
CA ALA A 162 9.73 -26.19 -34.48
C ALA A 162 8.47 -26.55 -35.26
N ASP A 163 8.42 -27.75 -35.84
CA ASP A 163 7.25 -28.29 -36.55
C ASP A 163 6.64 -27.34 -37.61
N GLY A 164 7.52 -26.61 -38.31
CA GLY A 164 7.10 -25.67 -39.37
C GLY A 164 6.48 -24.37 -38.87
N ALA A 165 6.60 -24.05 -37.58
CA ALA A 165 6.10 -22.83 -36.96
C ALA A 165 7.18 -22.08 -36.19
N PHE A 166 7.03 -20.76 -36.12
CA PHE A 166 7.70 -19.91 -35.14
C PHE A 166 6.86 -19.88 -33.88
N LEU A 167 7.48 -20.09 -32.74
CA LEU A 167 6.88 -20.03 -31.42
C LEU A 167 7.53 -18.86 -30.70
N LEU A 168 6.70 -17.90 -30.33
CA LEU A 168 7.05 -16.57 -29.84
C LEU A 168 6.37 -16.39 -28.49
N ALA A 169 7.13 -16.22 -27.42
CA ALA A 169 6.60 -16.17 -26.07
C ALA A 169 7.55 -15.30 -25.22
N PRO A 170 7.05 -14.48 -24.27
CA PRO A 170 7.90 -14.03 -23.18
C PRO A 170 8.26 -15.22 -22.27
N SER A 171 9.22 -15.02 -21.38
CA SER A 171 9.61 -16.04 -20.40
C SER A 171 8.42 -16.49 -19.54
N GLU A 172 7.69 -15.53 -18.97
CA GLU A 172 6.48 -15.74 -18.17
C GLU A 172 5.52 -14.54 -18.30
N GLY A 173 4.27 -14.71 -17.83
CA GLY A 173 3.34 -13.59 -17.63
C GLY A 173 2.76 -12.96 -18.90
N GLY A 174 2.86 -13.61 -20.07
CA GLY A 174 2.35 -13.06 -21.32
C GLY A 174 1.56 -14.03 -22.20
N TYR A 175 1.62 -13.78 -23.51
CA TYR A 175 0.97 -14.62 -24.53
C TYR A 175 2.02 -15.44 -25.28
N GLU A 176 1.64 -16.64 -25.71
CA GLU A 176 2.38 -17.44 -26.68
C GLU A 176 1.72 -17.28 -28.07
N THR A 177 2.51 -16.90 -29.07
CA THR A 177 2.10 -16.80 -30.46
C THR A 177 2.79 -17.85 -31.32
N THR A 178 2.01 -18.70 -31.97
CA THR A 178 2.44 -19.64 -32.99
C THR A 178 2.20 -19.05 -34.38
N LEU A 179 3.25 -18.85 -35.17
CA LEU A 179 3.20 -18.33 -36.53
C LEU A 179 3.63 -19.37 -37.57
N ARG A 180 2.75 -19.68 -38.53
CA ARG A 180 2.99 -20.62 -39.62
C ARG A 180 2.86 -19.90 -40.96
N TYR A 181 3.93 -19.94 -41.76
CA TYR A 181 3.91 -19.49 -43.15
C TYR A 181 3.87 -20.72 -44.06
N ARG A 182 2.66 -21.17 -44.44
CA ARG A 182 2.48 -22.43 -45.16
C ARG A 182 3.19 -22.37 -46.51
N ILE A 183 3.99 -23.40 -46.82
CA ILE A 183 4.72 -23.56 -48.09
C ILE A 183 5.55 -22.34 -48.53
N ALA A 184 6.02 -21.51 -47.59
CA ALA A 184 6.86 -20.36 -47.89
C ALA A 184 8.20 -20.80 -48.49
N THR A 185 8.70 -20.00 -49.45
CA THR A 185 10.03 -20.20 -50.05
C THR A 185 11.16 -19.65 -49.18
N ALA A 186 10.84 -18.70 -48.30
CA ALA A 186 11.70 -18.28 -47.22
C ALA A 186 10.85 -17.82 -46.02
N SER A 187 11.33 -18.03 -44.80
CA SER A 187 10.68 -17.53 -43.59
C SER A 187 11.64 -17.38 -42.43
N GLY A 188 11.38 -16.42 -41.54
CA GLY A 188 12.16 -16.22 -40.35
C GLY A 188 11.71 -15.06 -39.47
N VAL A 189 12.41 -14.92 -38.35
CA VAL A 189 12.13 -13.97 -37.27
C VAL A 189 13.43 -13.36 -36.77
N ASP A 190 13.42 -12.05 -36.52
CA ASP A 190 14.59 -11.29 -36.05
C ASP A 190 14.18 -9.95 -35.41
N THR A 191 15.15 -9.22 -34.89
CA THR A 191 15.06 -7.84 -34.39
C THR A 191 15.01 -6.79 -35.50
N ASP A 192 15.53 -7.11 -36.70
CA ASP A 192 15.45 -6.28 -37.90
C ASP A 192 14.65 -6.99 -39.01
N GLN A 193 13.69 -6.27 -39.60
CA GLN A 193 12.87 -6.77 -40.71
C GLN A 193 13.72 -7.28 -41.88
N ASP A 194 14.84 -6.62 -42.20
CA ASP A 194 15.69 -7.00 -43.34
C ASP A 194 16.51 -8.28 -43.06
N GLU A 195 16.70 -8.64 -41.80
CA GLU A 195 17.45 -9.83 -41.36
C GLU A 195 16.54 -11.06 -41.21
N THR A 196 15.22 -10.86 -41.08
CA THR A 196 14.23 -11.95 -40.91
C THR A 196 14.36 -13.09 -41.92
N THR A 197 14.83 -12.86 -43.16
CA THR A 197 14.97 -13.93 -44.14
C THR A 197 16.13 -13.73 -45.13
N ALA A 198 16.99 -14.74 -45.26
CA ALA A 198 17.81 -14.91 -46.45
C ALA A 198 17.05 -15.74 -47.52
N ALA A 199 17.22 -15.40 -48.81
CA ALA A 199 16.54 -16.08 -49.90
C ALA A 199 16.76 -17.62 -49.86
N GLY A 200 15.66 -18.38 -49.90
CA GLY A 200 15.68 -19.85 -49.90
C GLY A 200 15.82 -20.52 -48.52
N LYS A 201 15.86 -19.75 -47.42
CA LYS A 201 15.89 -20.30 -46.05
C LYS A 201 14.51 -20.22 -45.40
N VAL A 202 14.02 -21.34 -44.89
CA VAL A 202 12.78 -21.46 -44.11
C VAL A 202 13.15 -21.73 -42.66
N GLY A 203 12.46 -21.08 -41.72
CA GLY A 203 12.68 -21.30 -40.29
C GLY A 203 13.89 -20.59 -39.71
N HIS A 204 14.31 -19.46 -40.29
CA HIS A 204 15.42 -18.69 -39.73
C HIS A 204 15.02 -18.03 -38.41
N VAL A 205 15.84 -18.21 -37.37
CA VAL A 205 15.68 -17.56 -36.07
C VAL A 205 16.93 -16.76 -35.80
N GLY A 206 16.77 -15.45 -35.70
CA GLY A 206 17.83 -14.49 -35.37
C GLY A 206 17.99 -14.25 -33.87
N GLU A 207 18.49 -13.06 -33.51
CA GLU A 207 18.78 -12.71 -32.10
C GLU A 207 17.54 -12.31 -31.29
N GLY A 208 16.42 -12.02 -31.96
CA GLY A 208 15.16 -11.66 -31.32
C GLY A 208 13.95 -11.97 -32.18
N SER A 209 12.83 -11.33 -31.85
CA SER A 209 11.55 -11.73 -32.41
C SER A 209 10.61 -10.58 -32.75
N SER A 210 11.10 -9.34 -32.81
CA SER A 210 10.30 -8.14 -33.08
C SER A 210 9.62 -8.16 -34.45
N PHE A 211 10.28 -8.75 -35.46
CA PHE A 211 9.77 -8.88 -36.81
C PHE A 211 9.70 -10.34 -37.25
N GLN A 212 8.65 -10.68 -37.99
CA GLN A 212 8.47 -12.00 -38.58
C GLN A 212 8.15 -11.86 -40.06
N ARG A 213 8.71 -12.74 -40.89
CA ARG A 213 8.48 -12.69 -42.34
C ARG A 213 8.26 -14.07 -42.94
N GLY A 214 7.28 -14.15 -43.83
CA GLY A 214 7.09 -15.25 -44.78
C GLY A 214 7.16 -14.72 -46.20
N SER A 215 7.92 -15.38 -47.08
CA SER A 215 8.12 -14.97 -48.47
C SER A 215 7.83 -16.12 -49.43
N TRP A 216 7.00 -15.87 -50.44
CA TRP A 216 6.66 -16.79 -51.51
C TRP A 216 7.09 -16.17 -52.82
N LYS A 217 7.97 -16.84 -53.56
CA LYS A 217 8.41 -16.41 -54.89
C LYS A 217 8.25 -17.55 -55.88
N LYS A 218 7.58 -17.29 -57.00
CA LYS A 218 7.31 -18.32 -58.01
C LYS A 218 7.11 -17.68 -59.38
N GLN A 219 7.65 -18.31 -60.42
CA GLN A 219 7.23 -18.03 -61.79
C GLN A 219 5.85 -18.67 -62.03
N VAL A 220 4.85 -17.84 -62.33
CA VAL A 220 3.45 -18.24 -62.50
C VAL A 220 3.11 -18.25 -64.00
N PRO A 221 2.59 -19.36 -64.56
CA PRO A 221 2.22 -19.41 -65.97
C PRO A 221 1.05 -18.47 -66.28
N ALA A 222 0.77 -18.24 -67.57
CA ALA A 222 -0.44 -17.54 -68.00
C ALA A 222 -1.68 -18.20 -67.40
N GLN A 223 -2.60 -17.40 -66.84
CA GLN A 223 -3.81 -17.87 -66.15
C GLN A 223 -3.53 -18.79 -64.93
N GLY A 224 -2.29 -18.86 -64.45
CA GLY A 224 -1.93 -19.54 -63.21
C GLY A 224 -2.05 -18.63 -61.98
N SER A 225 -1.75 -19.16 -60.80
CA SER A 225 -1.76 -18.39 -59.56
C SER A 225 -0.58 -18.70 -58.62
N LEU A 226 -0.30 -17.73 -57.75
CA LEU A 226 0.53 -17.89 -56.55
C LEU A 226 -0.37 -17.72 -55.32
N THR A 227 -0.33 -18.70 -54.40
CA THR A 227 -0.99 -18.62 -53.09
C THR A 227 0.06 -18.49 -52.00
N ALA A 228 -0.16 -17.56 -51.08
CA ALA A 228 0.59 -17.36 -49.85
C ALA A 228 -0.39 -17.45 -48.67
N SER A 229 0.05 -18.03 -47.55
CA SER A 229 -0.83 -18.28 -46.41
C SER A 229 -0.08 -18.11 -45.09
N MET A 230 -0.57 -17.20 -44.25
CA MET A 230 -0.11 -17.00 -42.89
C MET A 230 -1.18 -17.49 -41.92
N GLU A 231 -0.78 -18.26 -40.93
CA GLU A 231 -1.63 -18.69 -39.83
C GLU A 231 -0.97 -18.26 -38.52
N MET A 232 -1.74 -17.55 -37.70
CA MET A 232 -1.36 -17.07 -36.38
C MET A 232 -2.32 -17.66 -35.36
N GLU A 233 -1.79 -18.29 -34.33
CA GLU A 233 -2.53 -18.78 -33.17
C GLU A 233 -1.92 -18.14 -31.94
N VAL A 234 -2.76 -17.61 -31.06
CA VAL A 234 -2.34 -16.93 -29.84
C VAL A 234 -3.02 -17.62 -28.66
N ALA A 235 -2.24 -17.91 -27.62
CA ALA A 235 -2.72 -18.46 -26.36
C ALA A 235 -2.12 -17.69 -25.17
N THR A 236 -2.85 -17.53 -24.09
CA THR A 236 -2.36 -16.99 -22.82
C THR A 236 -1.48 -18.02 -22.11
N GLN A 237 -0.34 -17.60 -21.58
CA GLN A 237 0.50 -18.47 -20.76
C GLN A 237 -0.19 -18.75 -19.43
N GLU A 238 -0.03 -19.97 -18.90
CA GLU A 238 -0.54 -20.33 -17.58
C GLU A 238 0.00 -19.40 -16.48
N SER A 239 1.26 -18.97 -16.59
CA SER A 239 1.89 -18.00 -15.68
C SER A 239 1.34 -16.57 -15.79
N ALA A 240 0.45 -16.31 -16.74
CA ALA A 240 -0.19 -15.02 -16.95
C ALA A 240 -1.66 -15.00 -16.52
N ILE A 241 -2.21 -16.13 -16.05
CA ILE A 241 -3.58 -16.24 -15.56
C ILE A 241 -3.68 -15.63 -14.16
N ASP A 242 -4.76 -14.89 -13.93
CA ASP A 242 -5.17 -14.25 -12.69
C ASP A 242 -6.70 -14.43 -12.62
N SER A 243 -7.12 -15.51 -11.95
CA SER A 243 -8.47 -16.04 -12.02
C SER A 243 -9.49 -15.16 -11.29
N ASP A 244 -9.06 -14.50 -10.21
CA ASP A 244 -9.91 -13.66 -9.37
C ASP A 244 -9.78 -12.16 -9.65
N ARG A 245 -8.80 -11.78 -10.49
CA ARG A 245 -8.58 -10.46 -11.09
C ARG A 245 -8.13 -9.40 -10.11
N ASP A 246 -7.34 -9.79 -9.12
CA ASP A 246 -6.73 -8.88 -8.17
C ASP A 246 -5.41 -8.25 -8.67
N GLY A 247 -4.91 -8.71 -9.82
CA GLY A 247 -3.68 -8.26 -10.46
C GLY A 247 -2.46 -9.14 -10.16
N LEU A 248 -2.56 -10.11 -9.27
CA LEU A 248 -1.53 -11.10 -8.96
C LEU A 248 -1.78 -12.35 -9.81
N PRO A 249 -0.75 -12.89 -10.50
CA PRO A 249 -0.90 -14.15 -11.20
C PRO A 249 -1.16 -15.31 -10.23
N ASP A 250 -2.07 -16.20 -10.64
CA ASP A 250 -2.40 -17.48 -10.01
C ASP A 250 -1.16 -18.27 -9.54
N ALA A 251 -0.11 -18.26 -10.36
CA ALA A 251 1.14 -18.95 -10.07
C ALA A 251 1.92 -18.30 -8.92
N TRP A 252 1.89 -16.97 -8.83
CA TRP A 252 2.55 -16.21 -7.76
C TRP A 252 1.85 -16.43 -6.43
N GLU A 253 0.53 -16.53 -6.42
CA GLU A 253 -0.22 -16.78 -5.19
C GLU A 253 -0.06 -18.22 -4.69
N ARG A 254 0.18 -19.19 -5.59
CA ARG A 254 0.42 -20.60 -5.23
C ARG A 254 1.85 -20.89 -4.78
N GLU A 255 2.83 -20.19 -5.34
CA GLU A 255 4.24 -20.55 -5.21
C GLU A 255 5.12 -19.41 -4.69
N GLY A 256 4.55 -18.21 -4.51
CA GLY A 256 5.30 -16.97 -4.39
C GLY A 256 5.94 -16.58 -5.72
N PHE A 257 6.74 -15.51 -5.70
CA PHE A 257 7.56 -15.13 -6.84
C PHE A 257 8.92 -14.59 -6.42
N THR A 258 9.86 -14.65 -7.35
CA THR A 258 11.19 -14.07 -7.23
C THR A 258 11.39 -13.03 -8.33
N THR A 259 11.75 -11.81 -7.94
CA THR A 259 12.06 -10.72 -8.88
C THR A 259 13.39 -10.95 -9.59
N ALA A 260 13.63 -10.23 -10.69
CA ALA A 260 14.89 -10.33 -11.45
C ALA A 260 16.16 -10.02 -10.63
N ASP A 261 16.06 -9.23 -9.55
CA ASP A 261 17.15 -8.93 -8.61
C ASP A 261 17.28 -9.95 -7.45
N GLY A 262 16.41 -10.96 -7.41
CA GLY A 262 16.48 -12.09 -6.49
C GLY A 262 15.72 -11.89 -5.19
N GLU A 263 14.88 -10.85 -5.07
CA GLU A 263 14.00 -10.67 -3.92
C GLU A 263 12.80 -11.60 -4.01
N GLN A 264 12.43 -12.19 -2.87
CA GLN A 264 11.41 -13.24 -2.81
C GLN A 264 10.18 -12.77 -2.05
N PHE A 265 9.02 -13.09 -2.62
CA PHE A 265 7.70 -12.76 -2.08
C PHE A 265 6.89 -14.05 -1.95
N PRO A 266 6.92 -14.74 -0.80
CA PRO A 266 6.21 -15.99 -0.59
C PRO A 266 4.72 -15.74 -0.31
N LEU A 267 3.99 -15.26 -1.32
CA LEU A 267 2.57 -14.86 -1.20
C LEU A 267 1.68 -16.02 -0.70
N HIS A 268 1.99 -17.25 -1.13
CA HIS A 268 1.32 -18.47 -0.68
C HIS A 268 1.42 -18.70 0.84
N LEU A 269 2.50 -18.22 1.47
CA LEU A 269 2.67 -18.26 2.92
C LEU A 269 2.03 -17.06 3.61
N TRP A 270 1.81 -15.96 2.87
CA TRP A 270 1.13 -14.74 3.33
C TRP A 270 -0.40 -14.81 3.21
N GLY A 271 -0.93 -15.95 2.78
CA GLY A 271 -2.36 -16.22 2.75
C GLY A 271 -3.05 -15.74 1.47
N ALA A 272 -2.30 -15.55 0.38
CA ALA A 272 -2.88 -15.32 -0.94
C ALA A 272 -3.66 -16.56 -1.42
N ASP A 273 -4.73 -16.36 -2.18
CA ASP A 273 -5.67 -17.38 -2.66
C ASP A 273 -6.09 -17.08 -4.12
N PRO A 274 -5.66 -17.89 -5.11
CA PRO A 274 -5.93 -17.66 -6.53
C PRO A 274 -7.41 -17.61 -6.94
N GLN A 275 -8.34 -17.91 -6.05
CA GLN A 275 -9.77 -17.87 -6.32
C GLN A 275 -10.50 -16.79 -5.52
N ARG A 276 -9.78 -15.98 -4.77
CA ARG A 276 -10.34 -15.00 -3.86
C ARG A 276 -9.42 -13.77 -3.78
N PRO A 277 -9.86 -12.61 -4.32
CA PRO A 277 -8.96 -11.48 -4.52
C PRO A 277 -8.21 -11.06 -3.25
N ASP A 278 -6.92 -10.82 -3.37
CA ASP A 278 -6.04 -10.39 -2.29
C ASP A 278 -5.62 -8.93 -2.43
N LEU A 279 -5.82 -8.18 -1.34
CA LEU A 279 -5.38 -6.80 -1.22
C LEU A 279 -4.39 -6.68 -0.08
N PHE A 280 -3.14 -6.31 -0.37
CA PHE A 280 -2.15 -6.03 0.65
C PHE A 280 -2.07 -4.52 0.92
N LEU A 281 -2.25 -4.13 2.18
CA LEU A 281 -2.21 -2.76 2.66
C LEU A 281 -1.15 -2.62 3.75
N GLN A 282 -0.11 -1.83 3.48
CA GLN A 282 0.76 -1.28 4.50
C GLN A 282 0.15 0.03 5.02
N LEU A 283 -0.04 0.15 6.33
CA LEU A 283 -0.55 1.37 6.94
C LEU A 283 0.47 1.96 7.91
N ASN A 284 0.90 3.17 7.61
CA ASN A 284 1.84 3.95 8.39
C ASN A 284 1.15 5.17 9.01
N TRP A 285 1.74 5.71 10.07
CA TRP A 285 1.33 6.97 10.64
C TRP A 285 2.51 7.75 11.22
N SER A 286 2.33 9.07 11.30
CA SER A 286 3.28 9.94 11.96
C SER A 286 3.28 9.71 13.47
N LYS A 287 4.46 9.82 14.07
CA LYS A 287 4.59 10.14 15.50
C LYS A 287 3.93 11.50 15.78
N SER A 288 3.54 11.73 17.03
CA SER A 288 3.16 13.08 17.47
C SER A 288 4.35 14.03 17.42
N GLN A 289 4.10 15.35 17.36
CA GLN A 289 5.17 16.35 17.45
C GLN A 289 5.95 16.18 18.76
N TRP A 290 5.23 15.88 19.82
CA TRP A 290 5.76 15.65 21.15
C TRP A 290 6.74 14.46 21.19
N GLU A 291 6.39 13.34 20.56
CA GLU A 291 7.29 12.18 20.42
C GLU A 291 8.47 12.50 19.50
N THR A 292 8.25 13.19 18.38
CA THR A 292 9.33 13.59 17.46
C THR A 292 10.36 14.51 18.13
N LEU A 293 9.95 15.34 19.09
CA LEU A 293 10.83 16.19 19.89
C LEU A 293 11.53 15.45 21.05
N GLY A 294 11.27 14.15 21.24
CA GLY A 294 11.84 13.36 22.34
C GLY A 294 11.38 13.85 23.71
N CYS A 295 10.12 14.26 23.82
CA CYS A 295 9.55 14.76 25.06
C CYS A 295 9.17 13.61 26.03
N ASP A 296 9.20 12.36 25.57
CA ASP A 296 9.03 11.10 26.31
C ASP A 296 10.26 10.66 27.10
N ARG A 297 11.17 11.59 27.37
CA ARG A 297 12.44 11.33 28.06
C ARG A 297 12.28 10.98 29.54
N ASP A 298 13.16 10.09 30.01
CA ASP A 298 13.27 9.70 31.43
C ASP A 298 13.91 10.78 32.32
N GLN A 299 14.68 11.70 31.72
CA GLN A 299 15.49 12.67 32.45
C GLN A 299 14.74 14.00 32.66
N ARG A 300 14.81 14.55 33.88
CA ARG A 300 14.30 15.90 34.16
C ARG A 300 15.00 16.94 33.27
N TYR A 301 14.25 17.95 32.84
CA TYR A 301 14.83 19.12 32.14
C TYR A 301 15.92 19.79 32.98
N GLY A 302 16.94 20.31 32.31
CA GLY A 302 17.99 21.11 32.94
C GLY A 302 17.41 22.29 33.72
N ALA A 303 17.97 22.59 34.89
CA ALA A 303 17.57 23.75 35.70
C ALA A 303 18.26 25.04 35.20
N ASP A 304 18.21 25.25 33.89
CA ASP A 304 18.82 26.37 33.16
C ASP A 304 17.90 26.83 32.02
N ALA A 305 18.35 27.83 31.24
CA ALA A 305 17.54 28.40 30.17
C ALA A 305 17.30 27.40 29.02
N ASP A 306 18.28 26.56 28.70
CA ASP A 306 18.17 25.58 27.63
C ASP A 306 17.16 24.49 28.01
N GLY A 307 17.25 23.96 29.24
CA GLY A 307 16.26 23.02 29.77
C GLY A 307 14.85 23.61 29.85
N PHE A 308 14.71 24.90 30.18
CA PHE A 308 13.39 25.56 30.14
C PHE A 308 12.87 25.73 28.71
N ASN A 309 13.73 26.01 27.73
CA ASN A 309 13.33 26.12 26.33
C ASN A 309 12.87 24.76 25.78
N GLU A 310 13.61 23.68 26.06
CA GLU A 310 13.20 22.31 25.71
C GLU A 310 11.84 21.95 26.34
N PHE A 311 11.65 22.28 27.62
CA PHE A 311 10.35 22.12 28.28
C PHE A 311 9.25 22.94 27.59
N ALA A 312 9.52 24.21 27.26
CA ALA A 312 8.54 25.09 26.64
C ALA A 312 8.12 24.59 25.25
N GLU A 313 9.05 24.07 24.46
CA GLU A 313 8.77 23.42 23.17
C GLU A 313 7.90 22.17 23.37
N CYS A 314 8.26 21.29 24.30
CA CYS A 314 7.46 20.11 24.62
C CYS A 314 6.07 20.46 25.17
N ALA A 315 5.93 21.53 25.95
CA ALA A 315 4.68 21.91 26.59
C ALA A 315 3.62 22.43 25.60
N VAL A 316 4.05 22.94 24.44
CA VAL A 316 3.16 23.40 23.37
C VAL A 316 3.13 22.44 22.17
N ALA A 317 3.94 21.39 22.19
CA ALA A 317 4.00 20.41 21.12
C ALA A 317 2.70 19.62 20.99
N ASN A 318 2.28 19.37 19.76
CA ASN A 318 1.14 18.54 19.45
C ASN A 318 1.38 17.08 19.91
N ALA A 319 0.55 16.61 20.85
CA ALA A 319 0.58 15.25 21.39
C ALA A 319 -0.49 14.32 20.78
N ASN A 320 -1.06 14.70 19.63
CA ASN A 320 -2.10 13.91 18.94
C ASN A 320 -1.56 12.55 18.52
N VAL A 321 -2.39 11.55 18.75
CA VAL A 321 -2.16 10.17 18.34
C VAL A 321 -2.72 9.95 16.94
N TYR A 322 -1.87 9.63 15.96
CA TYR A 322 -2.30 9.40 14.57
C TYR A 322 -2.73 7.95 14.29
N ARG A 323 -2.39 7.00 15.16
CA ARG A 323 -2.69 5.58 14.94
C ARG A 323 -4.20 5.30 14.85
N PRO A 324 -4.62 4.33 14.02
CA PRO A 324 -5.95 3.74 14.05
C PRO A 324 -6.07 2.76 15.23
N SER A 325 -7.30 2.51 15.68
CA SER A 325 -7.57 1.42 16.62
C SER A 325 -7.41 0.05 15.96
N ARG A 326 -7.06 -0.98 16.73
CA ARG A 326 -7.04 -2.36 16.23
C ARG A 326 -8.42 -2.79 15.77
N GLY A 327 -9.45 -2.39 16.51
CA GLY A 327 -10.85 -2.62 16.16
C GLY A 327 -11.23 -2.03 14.79
N ALA A 328 -10.74 -0.84 14.44
CA ALA A 328 -10.98 -0.24 13.12
C ALA A 328 -10.34 -1.08 11.99
N LEU A 329 -9.12 -1.58 12.19
CA LEU A 329 -8.43 -2.43 11.22
C LEU A 329 -9.13 -3.78 11.03
N ILE A 330 -9.57 -4.42 12.12
CA ILE A 330 -10.36 -5.66 12.06
C ILE A 330 -11.67 -5.43 11.29
N GLN A 331 -12.36 -4.32 11.56
CA GLN A 331 -13.60 -3.98 10.85
C GLN A 331 -13.39 -3.74 9.35
N LEU A 332 -12.23 -3.21 8.94
CA LEU A 332 -11.86 -3.12 7.52
C LEU A 332 -11.69 -4.53 6.93
N VAL A 333 -10.93 -5.40 7.58
CA VAL A 333 -10.75 -6.80 7.12
C VAL A 333 -12.10 -7.52 7.00
N GLU A 334 -12.96 -7.42 8.00
CA GLU A 334 -14.31 -8.01 7.98
C GLU A 334 -15.22 -7.43 6.90
N LEU A 335 -15.06 -6.15 6.55
CA LEU A 335 -15.84 -5.51 5.50
C LEU A 335 -15.51 -6.10 4.13
N PHE A 336 -14.23 -6.24 3.81
CA PHE A 336 -13.77 -6.87 2.57
C PHE A 336 -14.08 -8.38 2.55
N ASP A 337 -13.97 -9.05 3.70
CA ASP A 337 -14.29 -10.48 3.81
C ASP A 337 -15.76 -10.79 3.49
N LYS A 338 -16.69 -9.93 3.93
CA LYS A 338 -18.11 -10.00 3.56
C LYS A 338 -18.37 -9.88 2.06
N ARG A 339 -17.40 -9.39 1.29
CA ARG A 339 -17.45 -9.25 -0.17
C ARG A 339 -16.62 -10.30 -0.90
N GLY A 340 -16.05 -11.26 -0.17
CA GLY A 340 -15.20 -12.30 -0.74
C GLY A 340 -13.83 -11.78 -1.17
N ILE A 341 -13.32 -10.72 -0.54
CA ILE A 341 -11.97 -10.19 -0.80
C ILE A 341 -11.14 -10.38 0.47
N ASN A 342 -9.91 -10.87 0.34
CA ASN A 342 -8.95 -10.96 1.43
C ASN A 342 -8.23 -9.61 1.56
N LEU A 343 -8.39 -8.94 2.69
CA LEU A 343 -7.60 -7.74 3.00
C LEU A 343 -6.51 -8.10 4.01
N HIS A 344 -5.27 -8.03 3.55
CA HIS A 344 -4.04 -8.29 4.29
C HIS A 344 -3.45 -6.95 4.75
N ILE A 345 -3.40 -6.71 6.06
CA ILE A 345 -2.92 -5.44 6.62
C ILE A 345 -1.59 -5.64 7.35
N ASP A 346 -0.61 -4.81 7.03
CA ASP A 346 0.58 -4.55 7.83
C ASP A 346 0.48 -3.15 8.45
N ALA A 347 0.16 -3.09 9.74
CA ALA A 347 0.16 -1.87 10.55
C ALA A 347 1.28 -1.93 11.62
N GLY A 348 2.40 -2.58 11.30
CA GLY A 348 3.54 -2.69 12.18
C GLY A 348 3.30 -3.63 13.36
N GLU A 349 3.94 -3.32 14.49
CA GLU A 349 3.80 -4.11 15.71
C GLU A 349 2.35 -4.15 16.24
N MET A 350 1.57 -3.09 15.96
CA MET A 350 0.22 -2.92 16.49
C MET A 350 -0.78 -3.94 15.93
N TYR A 351 -0.71 -4.24 14.62
CA TYR A 351 -1.62 -5.17 13.99
C TYR A 351 -1.06 -5.72 12.68
N THR A 352 -1.16 -7.03 12.51
CA THR A 352 -1.12 -7.66 11.20
C THR A 352 -1.98 -8.92 11.20
N ASN A 353 -2.67 -9.16 10.09
CA ASN A 353 -3.36 -10.43 9.83
C ASN A 353 -2.66 -11.25 8.74
N ILE A 354 -1.45 -10.87 8.34
CA ILE A 354 -0.67 -11.56 7.32
C ILE A 354 0.06 -12.74 7.97
N PRO A 355 -0.30 -14.01 7.67
CA PRO A 355 0.42 -15.16 8.20
C PRO A 355 1.87 -15.18 7.70
N ASN A 356 2.76 -15.73 8.54
CA ASN A 356 4.18 -15.92 8.20
C ASN A 356 4.92 -14.64 7.75
N TYR A 357 4.42 -13.46 8.14
CA TYR A 357 5.01 -12.17 7.77
C TYR A 357 6.06 -11.75 8.81
N GLY A 358 7.33 -12.02 8.51
CA GLY A 358 8.43 -11.87 9.46
C GLY A 358 8.86 -10.43 9.74
N THR A 359 8.94 -9.59 8.71
CA THR A 359 9.37 -8.20 8.81
C THR A 359 8.20 -7.28 8.52
N ARG A 360 7.86 -6.41 9.48
CA ARG A 360 6.77 -5.45 9.37
C ARG A 360 7.31 -4.07 8.99
N TYR A 361 6.56 -3.34 8.18
CA TYR A 361 6.93 -2.04 7.63
C TYR A 361 5.87 -0.96 7.86
N GLY A 362 4.68 -1.34 8.31
CA GLY A 362 3.65 -0.41 8.81
C GLY A 362 3.97 0.16 10.20
N GLY A 363 3.09 1.00 10.73
CA GLY A 363 3.18 1.55 12.08
C GLY A 363 3.63 3.01 12.19
N ALA A 364 4.14 3.40 13.36
CA ALA A 364 4.60 4.77 13.68
C ALA A 364 5.98 5.09 13.05
N THR A 365 6.10 4.97 11.74
CA THR A 365 7.40 4.98 11.04
C THR A 365 7.87 6.38 10.64
N GLU A 366 6.98 7.37 10.57
CA GLU A 366 7.32 8.72 10.11
C GLU A 366 7.34 9.72 11.26
N ASP A 367 8.19 10.74 11.15
CA ASP A 367 8.19 11.85 12.09
C ASP A 367 7.06 12.84 11.80
N PHE A 368 6.66 13.59 12.82
CA PHE A 368 5.59 14.57 12.72
C PHE A 368 5.88 15.64 11.67
N GLN A 369 4.88 15.91 10.84
CA GLN A 369 4.84 17.08 9.98
C GLN A 369 3.45 17.71 10.10
N GLU A 370 3.41 18.98 10.48
CA GLU A 370 2.14 19.73 10.59
C GLU A 370 1.41 19.79 9.24
N PHE A 371 2.16 20.08 8.17
CA PHE A 371 1.65 20.11 6.81
C PHE A 371 2.42 19.11 5.97
N TYR A 372 1.72 18.05 5.55
CA TYR A 372 2.31 17.00 4.75
C TYR A 372 2.81 17.54 3.41
N PHE A 373 2.03 18.38 2.72
CA PHE A 373 2.36 18.87 1.38
C PHE A 373 3.17 20.18 1.33
N LYS A 374 3.79 20.60 2.43
CA LYS A 374 4.54 21.87 2.52
C LYS A 374 5.64 22.08 1.46
N ASN A 375 6.12 21.00 0.84
CA ASN A 375 7.32 21.00 -0.01
C ASN A 375 7.06 20.84 -1.52
N GLY A 376 5.81 20.85 -2.00
CA GLY A 376 5.58 20.86 -3.45
C GLY A 376 4.26 20.27 -3.94
N ASN A 377 4.34 19.60 -5.09
CA ASN A 377 3.17 19.04 -5.77
C ASN A 377 2.65 17.79 -5.04
N HIS A 378 1.37 17.78 -4.69
CA HIS A 378 0.75 16.73 -3.87
C HIS A 378 0.91 15.33 -4.48
N ASN A 379 0.57 15.18 -5.76
CA ASN A 379 0.65 13.89 -6.46
C ASN A 379 2.10 13.39 -6.56
N ALA A 380 3.04 14.29 -6.82
CA ALA A 380 4.46 13.93 -6.90
C ALA A 380 5.01 13.50 -5.54
N GLN A 381 4.59 14.16 -4.46
CA GLN A 381 5.01 13.79 -3.11
C GLN A 381 4.42 12.44 -2.68
N LEU A 382 3.12 12.20 -2.90
CA LEU A 382 2.51 10.89 -2.63
C LEU A 382 3.21 9.76 -3.42
N ALA A 383 3.47 9.99 -4.71
CA ALA A 383 4.18 9.00 -5.54
C ALA A 383 5.62 8.74 -5.04
N ALA A 384 6.33 9.77 -4.58
CA ALA A 384 7.66 9.60 -4.00
C ALA A 384 7.64 8.83 -2.68
N ASP A 385 6.65 9.09 -1.81
CA ASP A 385 6.49 8.36 -0.56
C ASP A 385 6.06 6.90 -0.79
N ARG A 386 5.22 6.63 -1.79
CA ARG A 386 4.92 5.26 -2.24
C ARG A 386 6.21 4.49 -2.55
N ASP A 387 7.03 5.05 -3.43
CA ASP A 387 8.25 4.39 -3.91
C ASP A 387 9.25 4.18 -2.76
N ARG A 388 9.35 5.16 -1.83
CA ARG A 388 10.20 5.07 -0.63
C ARG A 388 9.72 4.03 0.37
N LEU A 389 8.42 3.99 0.66
CA LEU A 389 7.84 3.16 1.72
C LEU A 389 7.67 1.71 1.27
N LEU A 390 7.33 1.48 0.00
CA LEU A 390 7.11 0.14 -0.53
C LEU A 390 8.38 -0.46 -1.12
N GLY A 391 9.17 0.33 -1.86
CA GLY A 391 10.33 -0.17 -2.59
C GLY A 391 9.95 -1.34 -3.50
N SER A 392 10.66 -2.46 -3.36
CA SER A 392 10.42 -3.71 -4.08
C SER A 392 9.06 -4.36 -3.80
N ARG A 393 8.37 -4.01 -2.71
CA ARG A 393 7.02 -4.50 -2.36
C ARG A 393 5.89 -3.84 -3.15
N LEU A 394 6.19 -2.81 -3.94
CA LEU A 394 5.20 -2.07 -4.75
C LEU A 394 4.32 -2.95 -5.66
N PRO A 395 4.80 -4.06 -6.25
CA PRO A 395 3.97 -4.96 -7.05
C PRO A 395 2.94 -5.77 -6.26
N VAL A 396 2.95 -5.68 -4.92
CA VAL A 396 2.07 -6.45 -4.03
C VAL A 396 1.28 -5.52 -3.12
N PHE A 397 1.93 -4.53 -2.51
CA PHE A 397 1.33 -3.69 -1.48
C PHE A 397 0.82 -2.35 -2.02
N ARG A 398 -0.23 -1.87 -1.37
CA ARG A 398 -0.64 -0.46 -1.32
C ARG A 398 -0.20 0.15 0.00
N VAL A 399 0.03 1.46 0.04
CA VAL A 399 0.48 2.15 1.26
C VAL A 399 -0.40 3.32 1.64
N GLY A 400 -0.82 3.36 2.90
CA GLY A 400 -1.50 4.50 3.51
C GLY A 400 -0.60 5.20 4.52
N MET A 401 -0.68 6.53 4.58
CA MET A 401 -0.03 7.34 5.61
C MET A 401 -1.06 8.16 6.38
N ILE A 402 -0.98 8.19 7.71
CA ILE A 402 -1.86 9.01 8.56
C ILE A 402 -1.01 10.08 9.27
N GLY A 403 -1.36 11.35 9.15
CA GLY A 403 -0.70 12.44 9.88
C GLY A 403 -1.65 13.59 10.18
N ASP A 404 -1.13 14.81 10.35
CA ASP A 404 -1.92 15.97 10.77
C ASP A 404 -2.74 16.59 9.63
N ARG A 405 -2.24 17.65 8.99
CA ARG A 405 -2.94 18.37 7.92
C ARG A 405 -2.24 18.23 6.58
N LEU A 406 -3.02 18.39 5.51
CA LEU A 406 -2.50 18.46 4.15
C LEU A 406 -1.68 19.74 3.96
N GLU A 407 -2.30 20.88 4.23
CA GLU A 407 -1.75 22.23 4.06
C GLU A 407 -2.29 23.22 5.11
N ALA A 408 -1.75 24.43 5.12
CA ALA A 408 -2.27 25.52 5.95
C ALA A 408 -3.69 25.89 5.49
N ASP A 409 -4.60 26.06 6.45
CA ASP A 409 -6.03 26.36 6.24
C ASP A 409 -6.81 25.31 5.41
N ASP A 410 -6.22 24.13 5.17
CA ASP A 410 -6.89 22.97 4.56
C ASP A 410 -7.29 21.95 5.63
N TYR A 411 -8.60 21.69 5.69
CA TYR A 411 -9.24 20.75 6.61
C TYR A 411 -9.89 19.57 5.88
N SER A 412 -9.38 19.27 4.68
CA SER A 412 -9.72 18.04 3.96
C SER A 412 -9.20 16.83 4.74
N THR A 413 -9.97 15.75 4.72
CA THR A 413 -9.69 14.56 5.54
C THR A 413 -8.59 13.66 4.96
N GLY A 414 -8.19 13.87 3.72
CA GLY A 414 -7.20 13.02 3.06
C GLY A 414 -7.06 13.29 1.57
N MET A 415 -6.16 12.54 0.95
CA MET A 415 -5.95 12.48 -0.49
C MET A 415 -5.41 11.11 -0.90
N GLY A 416 -6.06 10.47 -1.87
CA GLY A 416 -5.63 9.23 -2.49
C GLY A 416 -5.44 9.38 -4.00
N LEU A 417 -4.42 8.72 -4.54
CA LEU A 417 -4.24 8.63 -5.99
C LEU A 417 -5.13 7.52 -6.57
N VAL A 418 -5.92 7.87 -7.59
CA VAL A 418 -6.89 6.95 -8.20
C VAL A 418 -6.18 5.84 -8.98
N SER A 419 -6.55 4.58 -8.74
CA SER A 419 -5.95 3.37 -9.34
C SER A 419 -4.43 3.25 -9.13
N ASP A 420 -3.89 3.99 -8.17
CA ASP A 420 -2.48 3.93 -7.76
C ASP A 420 -2.36 3.07 -6.49
N SER A 421 -1.22 3.14 -5.80
CA SER A 421 -0.95 2.34 -4.59
C SER A 421 -0.62 3.19 -3.36
N VAL A 422 -1.07 4.46 -3.33
CA VAL A 422 -0.78 5.37 -2.21
C VAL A 422 -1.92 6.31 -1.85
N PHE A 423 -2.09 6.53 -0.55
CA PHE A 423 -2.98 7.55 -0.01
C PHE A 423 -2.48 8.15 1.31
N TYR A 424 -3.02 9.32 1.65
CA TYR A 424 -2.80 10.02 2.90
C TYR A 424 -4.11 10.35 3.59
N VAL A 425 -4.14 10.19 4.92
CA VAL A 425 -5.25 10.57 5.80
C VAL A 425 -4.80 11.70 6.73
N ALA A 426 -5.52 12.80 6.70
CA ALA A 426 -5.29 13.97 7.54
C ALA A 426 -6.19 13.90 8.79
N LYS A 427 -5.59 13.51 9.92
CA LYS A 427 -6.24 13.38 11.23
C LYS A 427 -6.03 14.65 12.08
N HIS A 428 -6.53 15.76 11.57
CA HIS A 428 -6.48 17.05 12.24
C HIS A 428 -7.60 17.19 13.31
N ASP A 429 -7.70 18.38 13.91
CA ASP A 429 -8.59 18.75 15.01
C ASP A 429 -10.10 18.52 14.81
N TYR A 430 -10.59 18.42 13.57
CA TYR A 430 -11.99 18.08 13.28
C TYR A 430 -12.23 16.59 13.03
N LEU A 431 -11.17 15.77 12.91
CA LEU A 431 -11.23 14.33 12.77
C LEU A 431 -10.87 13.66 14.10
N THR A 432 -11.83 13.68 15.02
CA THR A 432 -11.60 13.37 16.44
C THR A 432 -11.90 11.91 16.82
N GLY A 433 -12.72 11.21 16.03
CA GLY A 433 -13.18 9.86 16.34
C GLY A 433 -12.48 8.76 15.55
N GLN A 434 -12.33 7.57 16.16
CA GLN A 434 -11.81 6.38 15.47
C GLN A 434 -12.75 5.90 14.35
N ASP A 435 -14.07 6.08 14.48
CA ASP A 435 -15.01 5.78 13.39
C ASP A 435 -14.82 6.70 12.17
N GLN A 436 -14.56 7.99 12.43
CA GLN A 436 -14.23 8.94 11.36
C GLN A 436 -12.92 8.53 10.68
N LEU A 437 -11.89 8.17 11.47
CA LEU A 437 -10.60 7.75 10.94
C LEU A 437 -10.72 6.47 10.11
N ARG A 438 -11.43 5.45 10.63
CA ARG A 438 -11.70 4.20 9.92
C ARG A 438 -12.39 4.46 8.58
N ASN A 439 -13.42 5.30 8.58
CA ASN A 439 -14.15 5.61 7.35
C ASN A 439 -13.31 6.42 6.37
N THR A 440 -12.45 7.32 6.84
CA THR A 440 -11.51 8.04 5.97
C THR A 440 -10.45 7.10 5.40
N ILE A 441 -9.90 6.17 6.18
CA ILE A 441 -9.01 5.13 5.64
C ILE A 441 -9.71 4.36 4.53
N LEU A 442 -10.97 3.94 4.73
CA LEU A 442 -11.74 3.28 3.68
C LEU A 442 -11.97 4.18 2.46
N HIS A 443 -12.30 5.46 2.66
CA HIS A 443 -12.48 6.43 1.57
C HIS A 443 -11.22 6.56 0.72
N GLU A 444 -10.08 6.81 1.36
CA GLU A 444 -8.82 7.05 0.67
C GLU A 444 -8.28 5.77 0.02
N PHE A 445 -8.47 4.62 0.67
CA PHE A 445 -8.18 3.33 0.07
C PHE A 445 -9.06 3.04 -1.15
N GLY A 446 -10.33 3.49 -1.13
CA GLY A 446 -11.24 3.40 -2.27
C GLY A 446 -10.71 4.13 -3.51
N HIS A 447 -9.98 5.24 -3.35
CA HIS A 447 -9.28 5.86 -4.48
C HIS A 447 -8.24 4.93 -5.11
N ASN A 448 -7.40 4.27 -4.31
CA ASN A 448 -6.44 3.28 -4.85
C ASN A 448 -7.13 2.09 -5.54
N LEU A 449 -8.37 1.78 -5.18
CA LEU A 449 -9.22 0.79 -5.82
C LEU A 449 -10.05 1.37 -6.99
N GLY A 450 -9.64 2.50 -7.54
CA GLY A 450 -10.23 3.09 -8.74
C GLY A 450 -11.53 3.86 -8.51
N LEU A 451 -11.98 4.07 -7.27
CA LEU A 451 -13.18 4.84 -6.99
C LEU A 451 -12.94 6.35 -7.01
N THR A 452 -13.97 7.09 -7.41
CA THR A 452 -14.04 8.55 -7.28
C THR A 452 -15.24 8.93 -6.41
N HIS A 453 -15.40 10.22 -6.11
CA HIS A 453 -16.54 10.71 -5.32
C HIS A 453 -17.91 10.52 -6.02
N THR A 454 -17.89 10.11 -7.29
CA THR A 454 -19.06 9.96 -8.14
C THR A 454 -19.12 8.60 -8.86
N GLY A 455 -18.48 7.58 -8.26
CA GLY A 455 -18.41 6.20 -8.75
C GLY A 455 -17.04 5.80 -9.29
N ALA A 456 -16.90 4.57 -9.78
CA ALA A 456 -15.64 4.06 -10.31
C ALA A 456 -15.13 4.87 -11.51
N ALA A 457 -13.83 5.19 -11.51
CA ALA A 457 -13.16 6.02 -12.50
C ALA A 457 -13.28 5.48 -13.92
N LEU A 458 -13.22 4.14 -14.04
CA LEU A 458 -13.31 3.40 -15.29
C LEU A 458 -14.76 3.07 -15.69
N SER A 459 -15.76 3.36 -14.86
CA SER A 459 -17.15 3.06 -15.21
C SER A 459 -17.68 4.03 -16.28
N PRO A 460 -18.35 3.53 -17.34
CA PRO A 460 -19.00 4.38 -18.33
C PRO A 460 -20.18 5.18 -17.75
N THR A 461 -20.61 4.84 -16.54
CA THR A 461 -21.71 5.50 -15.82
C THR A 461 -21.25 6.55 -14.82
N ARG A 462 -19.94 6.79 -14.70
CA ARG A 462 -19.37 7.83 -13.86
C ARG A 462 -19.91 9.20 -14.26
N VAL A 463 -20.20 10.03 -13.26
CA VAL A 463 -20.58 11.42 -13.46
C VAL A 463 -19.35 12.29 -13.27
N ASP A 464 -18.94 13.01 -14.30
CA ASP A 464 -17.83 13.98 -14.17
C ASP A 464 -18.34 15.27 -13.52
N THR A 465 -18.26 15.32 -12.18
CA THR A 465 -18.68 16.46 -11.37
C THR A 465 -17.96 16.49 -10.03
N GLN A 466 -17.86 17.67 -9.43
CA GLN A 466 -17.45 17.87 -8.04
C GLN A 466 -18.66 17.98 -7.10
N ASP A 467 -19.88 18.09 -7.63
CA ASP A 467 -21.10 18.17 -6.83
C ASP A 467 -21.46 16.82 -6.23
N LEU A 468 -22.07 16.85 -5.04
CA LEU A 468 -22.43 15.64 -4.32
C LEU A 468 -23.67 14.96 -4.94
N LEU A 469 -23.66 13.62 -4.91
CA LEU A 469 -24.74 12.79 -5.46
C LEU A 469 -25.66 12.28 -4.37
N LYS A 470 -26.84 12.90 -4.22
CA LYS A 470 -27.78 12.60 -3.12
C LYS A 470 -28.10 11.13 -2.87
N ASN A 471 -28.20 10.31 -3.91
CA ASN A 471 -28.63 8.92 -3.78
C ASN A 471 -27.46 7.93 -3.87
N TYR A 472 -26.24 8.42 -4.02
CA TYR A 472 -25.03 7.61 -4.04
C TYR A 472 -24.53 7.40 -2.61
N ALA A 473 -25.13 6.42 -1.94
CA ALA A 473 -24.81 6.07 -0.57
C ALA A 473 -23.53 5.21 -0.54
N SER A 474 -22.37 5.87 -0.48
CA SER A 474 -21.05 5.26 -0.42
C SER A 474 -20.15 6.11 0.47
N VAL A 475 -19.20 5.50 1.18
CA VAL A 475 -18.18 6.26 1.93
C VAL A 475 -17.39 7.22 1.01
N MET A 476 -17.31 6.92 -0.29
CA MET A 476 -16.69 7.78 -1.31
C MET A 476 -17.41 9.12 -1.53
N ASN A 477 -18.65 9.25 -1.10
CA ASN A 477 -19.41 10.49 -1.21
C ASN A 477 -19.38 11.24 0.12
N TYR A 478 -18.91 12.48 0.12
CA TYR A 478 -18.77 13.31 1.32
C TYR A 478 -20.06 13.47 2.13
N LEU A 479 -21.25 13.31 1.53
CA LEU A 479 -22.52 13.27 2.29
C LEU A 479 -22.58 12.11 3.30
N TYR A 480 -21.84 11.04 3.06
CA TYR A 480 -21.94 9.77 3.76
C TYR A 480 -20.64 9.31 4.39
N GLN A 481 -19.49 9.94 4.11
CA GLN A 481 -18.18 9.51 4.61
C GLN A 481 -18.20 9.18 6.11
N PHE A 482 -18.78 10.00 6.98
CA PHE A 482 -18.83 9.72 8.42
C PHE A 482 -20.08 9.00 8.92
N SER A 483 -21.10 8.80 8.08
CA SER A 483 -22.33 8.11 8.47
C SER A 483 -22.46 6.69 7.91
N LYS A 484 -21.61 6.31 6.94
CA LYS A 484 -21.63 5.01 6.30
C LYS A 484 -20.23 4.40 6.21
N PHE A 485 -20.10 3.18 6.74
CA PHE A 485 -18.90 2.36 6.64
C PHE A 485 -19.10 1.21 5.63
N ASP A 486 -19.25 1.57 4.35
CA ASP A 486 -19.34 0.62 3.23
C ASP A 486 -19.21 1.40 1.91
N TYR A 487 -18.75 0.73 0.85
CA TYR A 487 -18.97 1.20 -0.52
C TYR A 487 -20.41 0.91 -0.98
N SER A 488 -20.82 1.44 -2.13
CA SER A 488 -22.15 1.14 -2.67
C SER A 488 -22.23 -0.27 -3.25
N THR A 489 -23.33 -0.96 -2.96
CA THR A 489 -23.65 -2.31 -3.48
C THR A 489 -24.74 -2.29 -4.55
N GLU A 490 -25.31 -1.13 -4.84
CA GLU A 490 -26.46 -0.99 -5.73
C GLU A 490 -26.27 0.20 -6.66
N THR A 491 -26.86 0.11 -7.86
CA THR A 491 -26.85 1.23 -8.81
C THR A 491 -27.59 2.43 -8.22
N SER A 492 -26.87 3.53 -8.04
CA SER A 492 -27.38 4.77 -7.47
C SER A 492 -27.92 5.69 -8.55
N LYS A 493 -29.23 5.99 -8.52
CA LYS A 493 -29.90 6.79 -9.55
C LYS A 493 -30.45 8.09 -8.99
N GLY A 494 -30.38 9.17 -9.76
CA GLY A 494 -31.02 10.44 -9.42
C GLY A 494 -31.46 11.21 -10.67
N SER A 495 -32.52 11.99 -10.53
CA SER A 495 -33.06 12.87 -11.57
C SER A 495 -32.43 14.27 -11.57
N GLY A 496 -31.76 14.66 -10.48
CA GLY A 496 -31.15 15.98 -10.33
C GLY A 496 -32.10 17.07 -9.81
N ASP A 497 -33.27 16.69 -9.29
CA ASP A 497 -34.32 17.64 -8.89
C ASP A 497 -33.96 18.49 -7.66
N ALA A 498 -32.98 18.06 -6.86
CA ALA A 498 -32.56 18.73 -5.64
C ALA A 498 -31.24 19.49 -5.84
N LYS A 499 -31.30 20.82 -5.84
CA LYS A 499 -30.11 21.69 -5.90
C LYS A 499 -29.23 21.63 -4.65
N ARG A 500 -29.76 21.12 -3.54
CA ARG A 500 -29.03 20.98 -2.26
C ARG A 500 -29.23 19.60 -1.64
N CYS A 501 -28.19 19.12 -0.97
CA CYS A 501 -28.27 17.99 -0.06
C CYS A 501 -27.79 18.44 1.32
N GLY A 502 -28.74 18.87 2.15
CA GLY A 502 -28.43 19.60 3.37
C GLY A 502 -27.80 20.95 3.04
N GLU A 503 -26.63 21.21 3.59
CA GLU A 503 -25.88 22.45 3.39
C GLU A 503 -24.97 22.42 2.16
N TYR A 504 -24.90 21.32 1.42
CA TYR A 504 -24.04 21.20 0.25
C TYR A 504 -24.79 21.40 -1.06
N THR A 505 -24.06 21.75 -2.12
CA THR A 505 -24.56 21.76 -3.50
C THR A 505 -24.65 20.33 -4.00
N CYS A 506 -25.74 20.04 -4.72
CA CYS A 506 -25.94 18.72 -5.31
C CYS A 506 -26.05 18.78 -6.82
N TYR A 507 -25.59 17.70 -7.44
CA TYR A 507 -25.63 17.56 -8.88
C TYR A 507 -27.07 17.58 -9.37
N THR A 508 -27.36 18.48 -10.30
CA THR A 508 -28.72 18.69 -10.83
C THR A 508 -28.97 17.95 -12.14
N GLY A 509 -28.01 17.19 -12.64
CA GLY A 509 -28.21 16.32 -13.80
C GLY A 509 -28.79 14.96 -13.41
N SER A 510 -29.33 14.25 -14.39
CA SER A 510 -29.69 12.85 -14.20
C SER A 510 -28.43 11.97 -14.17
N TYR A 511 -28.38 10.98 -13.28
CA TYR A 511 -27.26 10.06 -13.14
C TYR A 511 -27.71 8.64 -12.77
N ALA A 512 -26.84 7.67 -13.04
CA ALA A 512 -27.02 6.27 -12.70
C ALA A 512 -25.65 5.62 -12.43
N VAL A 513 -25.07 5.86 -11.26
CA VAL A 513 -23.75 5.36 -10.87
C VAL A 513 -23.83 3.86 -10.57
N ALA A 514 -22.98 3.05 -11.20
CA ALA A 514 -22.87 1.61 -10.94
C ALA A 514 -22.43 1.30 -9.49
N PRO A 515 -22.71 0.10 -8.94
CA PRO A 515 -22.20 -0.32 -7.63
C PRO A 515 -20.67 -0.24 -7.58
N ASP A 516 -20.12 0.26 -6.48
CA ASP A 516 -18.68 0.39 -6.30
C ASP A 516 -17.98 -0.96 -6.22
N TRP A 517 -18.52 -1.89 -5.41
CA TRP A 517 -17.92 -3.20 -5.18
C TRP A 517 -17.73 -4.01 -6.48
N ASP A 518 -18.67 -3.90 -7.42
CA ASP A 518 -18.61 -4.61 -8.70
C ASP A 518 -17.67 -3.93 -9.72
N ASN A 519 -17.13 -2.76 -9.39
CA ASN A 519 -16.35 -1.92 -10.31
C ASN A 519 -15.03 -1.42 -9.69
N LEU A 520 -14.51 -2.13 -8.68
CA LEU A 520 -13.20 -1.86 -8.11
C LEU A 520 -12.08 -2.21 -9.11
N ASP A 521 -11.02 -1.42 -9.10
CA ASP A 521 -9.77 -1.66 -9.80
C ASP A 521 -8.77 -2.32 -8.83
N LEU A 522 -8.89 -3.64 -8.67
CA LEU A 522 -8.12 -4.41 -7.70
C LEU A 522 -6.64 -4.56 -8.09
N GLY A 523 -6.33 -4.61 -9.39
CA GLY A 523 -4.95 -4.64 -9.89
C GLY A 523 -4.28 -3.25 -9.95
N GLY A 524 -5.06 -2.20 -10.22
CA GLY A 524 -4.54 -0.84 -10.30
C GLY A 524 -3.33 -0.71 -11.25
N LYS A 525 -2.47 0.27 -10.97
CA LYS A 525 -1.33 0.60 -11.81
C LYS A 525 -0.10 -0.28 -11.58
N PHE A 526 0.09 -0.82 -10.38
CA PHE A 526 1.36 -1.42 -9.98
C PHE A 526 1.28 -2.89 -9.58
N ILE A 527 0.11 -3.40 -9.17
CA ILE A 527 0.01 -4.78 -8.68
C ILE A 527 0.30 -5.75 -9.83
N GLY A 528 1.16 -6.74 -9.57
CA GLY A 528 1.64 -7.69 -10.58
C GLY A 528 2.55 -7.10 -11.66
N ARG A 529 2.93 -5.81 -11.58
CA ARG A 529 3.73 -5.12 -12.62
C ARG A 529 5.23 -5.15 -12.31
N VAL A 530 5.84 -6.34 -12.38
CA VAL A 530 7.28 -6.53 -12.22
C VAL A 530 7.78 -7.70 -13.06
N GLU A 531 9.04 -7.64 -13.51
CA GLU A 531 9.70 -8.80 -14.09
C GLU A 531 10.08 -9.77 -12.96
N ALA A 532 9.40 -10.92 -12.93
CA ALA A 532 9.57 -11.94 -11.93
C ALA A 532 9.26 -13.33 -12.51
N THR A 533 9.76 -14.35 -11.83
CA THR A 533 9.44 -15.75 -12.09
C THR A 533 8.69 -16.34 -10.91
N ALA A 534 7.71 -17.20 -11.20
CA ALA A 534 7.01 -17.95 -10.15
C ALA A 534 7.99 -18.79 -9.30
N GLY A 535 7.71 -18.85 -8.00
CA GLY A 535 8.52 -19.53 -7.00
C GLY A 535 9.22 -18.58 -6.03
N ALA A 536 9.08 -18.85 -4.73
CA ALA A 536 9.83 -18.28 -3.62
C ALA A 536 10.22 -19.41 -2.64
N ASP A 537 11.23 -19.20 -1.80
CA ASP A 537 11.60 -20.22 -0.83
C ASP A 537 10.53 -20.38 0.26
N ASP A 538 10.24 -21.63 0.64
CA ASP A 538 9.31 -21.99 1.73
C ASP A 538 9.93 -21.74 3.13
N VAL A 539 10.54 -20.57 3.34
CA VAL A 539 11.07 -20.19 4.65
C VAL A 539 9.92 -19.69 5.51
N VAL A 540 9.23 -20.63 6.15
CA VAL A 540 8.24 -20.32 7.17
C VAL A 540 8.95 -19.65 8.34
N ALA A 541 8.46 -18.49 8.78
CA ALA A 541 8.90 -17.90 10.03
C ALA A 541 8.75 -18.97 11.12
N ALA A 542 9.87 -19.36 11.75
CA ALA A 542 9.86 -20.43 12.75
C ALA A 542 8.73 -20.18 13.74
N HIS A 543 7.88 -21.18 14.00
CA HIS A 543 6.86 -21.10 15.06
C HIS A 543 7.55 -20.68 16.35
N LYS A 544 7.41 -19.41 16.71
CA LYS A 544 7.83 -18.87 17.99
C LYS A 544 6.61 -18.92 18.88
N ASP A 545 6.78 -19.48 20.08
CA ASP A 545 5.78 -19.31 21.13
C ASP A 545 5.52 -17.81 21.29
N VAL A 546 4.24 -17.44 21.31
CA VAL A 546 3.84 -16.04 21.49
C VAL A 546 4.42 -15.57 22.83
N THR A 547 5.26 -14.55 22.76
CA THR A 547 5.94 -13.99 23.93
C THR A 547 4.95 -13.20 24.78
N ALA A 548 5.24 -13.04 26.08
CA ALA A 548 4.45 -12.17 26.94
C ALA A 548 4.36 -10.73 26.40
N ARG A 549 5.43 -10.25 25.75
CA ARG A 549 5.47 -8.93 25.11
C ARG A 549 4.47 -8.80 23.96
N GLU A 550 4.34 -9.82 23.11
CA GLU A 550 3.36 -9.83 22.02
C GLU A 550 1.93 -9.90 22.56
N LEU A 551 1.69 -10.68 23.63
CA LEU A 551 0.39 -10.74 24.29
C LEU A 551 0.01 -9.40 24.96
N GLU A 552 0.96 -8.75 25.62
CA GLU A 552 0.76 -7.42 26.20
C GLU A 552 0.40 -6.41 25.11
N LEU A 553 1.14 -6.39 24.00
CA LEU A 553 0.86 -5.47 22.90
C LEU A 553 -0.51 -5.73 22.26
N ALA A 554 -0.89 -7.00 22.09
CA ALA A 554 -2.20 -7.36 21.57
C ALA A 554 -3.35 -6.92 22.49
N ALA A 555 -3.12 -6.88 23.80
CA ALA A 555 -4.09 -6.43 24.80
C ALA A 555 -3.98 -4.93 25.14
N ALA A 556 -2.98 -4.23 24.60
CA ALA A 556 -2.63 -2.88 25.06
C ALA A 556 -3.72 -1.84 24.85
N GLU A 557 -4.55 -2.00 23.82
CA GLU A 557 -5.67 -1.10 23.58
C GLU A 557 -6.77 -1.26 24.65
N GLU A 558 -7.02 -2.49 25.10
CA GLU A 558 -8.02 -2.80 26.14
C GLU A 558 -7.48 -2.50 27.55
N ASN A 559 -6.16 -2.51 27.70
CA ASN A 559 -5.45 -2.27 28.96
C ASN A 559 -5.02 -0.80 29.13
N ASP A 560 -5.65 0.13 28.43
CA ASP A 560 -5.33 1.55 28.59
C ASP A 560 -5.53 2.02 30.04
N GLY A 561 -4.48 2.64 30.59
CA GLY A 561 -4.38 3.01 31.99
C GLY A 561 -4.23 1.86 32.98
N GLN A 562 -3.96 0.62 32.56
CA GLN A 562 -3.60 -0.51 33.42
C GLN A 562 -2.08 -0.56 33.64
N ALA A 563 -1.66 -0.99 34.83
CA ALA A 563 -0.25 -1.06 35.20
C ALA A 563 0.17 -2.44 35.69
N GLY A 564 1.42 -2.81 35.40
CA GLY A 564 2.13 -3.90 36.04
C GLY A 564 3.19 -3.34 37.00
N PHE A 565 3.43 -4.03 38.12
CA PHE A 565 4.46 -3.64 39.08
C PHE A 565 5.25 -4.86 39.53
N ARG A 566 6.56 -4.70 39.71
CA ARG A 566 7.40 -5.72 40.33
C ARG A 566 8.61 -5.11 41.03
N LEU A 567 9.11 -5.83 42.03
CA LEU A 567 10.41 -5.56 42.64
C LEU A 567 11.51 -6.22 41.80
N ILE A 568 12.56 -5.48 41.45
CA ILE A 568 13.53 -5.92 40.44
C ILE A 568 14.96 -6.13 40.95
N ASP A 569 15.29 -5.67 42.15
CA ASP A 569 16.63 -5.83 42.72
C ASP A 569 16.60 -6.52 44.08
N ALA A 570 17.08 -7.76 44.11
CA ALA A 570 17.16 -8.55 45.33
C ALA A 570 18.13 -7.94 46.36
N GLU A 571 19.12 -7.16 45.92
CA GLU A 571 20.06 -6.50 46.83
C GLU A 571 19.38 -5.39 47.62
N THR A 572 18.42 -4.66 47.05
CA THR A 572 17.68 -3.60 47.77
C THR A 572 16.45 -4.13 48.51
N ASN A 573 15.90 -5.29 48.13
CA ASN A 573 14.71 -5.93 48.74
C ASN A 573 14.93 -6.52 50.16
N SER A 574 15.74 -5.88 51.00
CA SER A 574 15.98 -6.24 52.40
C SER A 574 16.12 -5.00 53.28
N ILE A 575 15.47 -5.03 54.45
CA ILE A 575 15.36 -3.90 55.38
C ILE A 575 16.22 -4.15 56.61
N ILE A 576 16.99 -3.15 57.01
CA ILE A 576 17.85 -3.21 58.20
C ILE A 576 17.46 -2.08 59.14
N THR A 577 16.97 -2.43 60.33
CA THR A 577 16.39 -1.44 61.25
C THR A 577 17.42 -0.46 61.80
N SER A 578 18.69 -0.87 61.90
CA SER A 578 19.79 0.01 62.33
C SER A 578 20.21 1.03 61.27
N ARG A 579 19.73 0.91 60.02
CA ARG A 579 20.04 1.81 58.90
C ARG A 579 18.91 2.82 58.65
N THR A 580 19.29 3.96 58.09
CA THR A 580 18.36 5.04 57.70
C THR A 580 18.24 5.24 56.19
N ASP A 581 19.03 4.49 55.41
CA ASP A 581 19.16 4.58 53.95
C ASP A 581 18.63 3.32 53.25
N ASN A 582 17.66 2.62 53.86
CA ASN A 582 17.01 1.48 53.20
C ASN A 582 16.24 1.97 51.97
N THR A 583 16.40 1.27 50.85
CA THR A 583 15.67 1.51 49.60
C THR A 583 15.14 0.19 49.07
N VAL A 584 14.08 0.24 48.27
CA VAL A 584 13.52 -0.91 47.55
C VAL A 584 13.40 -0.52 46.09
N THR A 585 14.04 -1.26 45.18
CA THR A 585 14.03 -0.93 43.75
C THR A 585 12.89 -1.64 43.04
N ALA A 586 12.07 -0.87 42.35
CA ALA A 586 10.88 -1.33 41.67
C ALA A 586 10.87 -0.94 40.19
N GLU A 587 10.05 -1.65 39.43
CA GLU A 587 9.73 -1.35 38.04
C GLU A 587 8.22 -1.24 37.91
N LEU A 588 7.78 -0.12 37.33
CA LEU A 588 6.40 0.13 36.95
C LEU A 588 6.28 0.04 35.43
N ARG A 589 5.36 -0.79 34.94
CA ARG A 589 5.15 -1.07 33.52
C ARG A 589 3.77 -0.59 33.10
N ASN A 590 3.68 0.12 31.98
CA ASN A 590 2.41 0.52 31.38
C ASN A 590 1.90 -0.62 30.50
N LEU A 591 0.68 -1.08 30.75
CA LEU A 591 0.05 -2.13 29.93
C LEU A 591 -0.78 -1.53 28.79
N GLY A 592 -0.94 -0.20 28.73
CA GLY A 592 -1.67 0.54 27.70
C GLY A 592 -0.82 0.97 26.50
N LEU A 593 -1.47 1.42 25.42
CA LEU A 593 -0.80 1.90 24.20
C LEU A 593 -0.15 3.28 24.35
N ASP A 594 -0.75 4.16 25.14
CA ASP A 594 -0.34 5.56 25.27
C ASP A 594 0.49 5.81 26.52
N LEU A 595 1.26 6.89 26.48
CA LEU A 595 1.89 7.48 27.65
C LEU A 595 0.86 7.72 28.76
N HIS A 596 1.16 7.25 29.98
CA HIS A 596 0.20 7.33 31.08
C HIS A 596 0.86 7.75 32.40
N ASP A 597 0.12 8.53 33.21
CA ASP A 597 0.49 8.87 34.59
C ASP A 597 -0.11 7.88 35.58
N TYR A 598 0.70 7.43 36.53
CA TYR A 598 0.30 6.55 37.62
C TYR A 598 0.65 7.15 38.97
N ASP A 599 -0.29 7.11 39.90
CA ASP A 599 -0.08 7.46 41.29
C ASP A 599 0.28 6.21 42.09
N LEU A 600 1.55 6.10 42.45
CA LEU A 600 2.05 5.05 43.34
C LEU A 600 1.83 5.47 44.80
N SER A 601 1.29 4.54 45.59
CA SER A 601 1.25 4.65 47.04
C SER A 601 1.75 3.36 47.68
N VAL A 602 2.67 3.51 48.62
CA VAL A 602 3.33 2.40 49.31
C VAL A 602 3.20 2.62 50.80
N THR A 603 2.66 1.64 51.51
CA THR A 603 2.51 1.69 52.96
C THR A 603 3.26 0.53 53.60
N TYR A 604 3.94 0.81 54.70
CA TYR A 604 4.70 -0.18 55.46
C TYR A 604 4.75 0.21 56.95
N PRO A 605 5.10 -0.71 57.86
CA PRO A 605 5.23 -0.39 59.28
C PRO A 605 6.26 0.73 59.50
N GLY A 606 5.82 1.87 60.03
CA GLY A 606 6.68 3.02 60.34
C GLY A 606 6.69 4.14 59.30
N GLY A 607 6.02 3.98 58.14
CA GLY A 607 5.95 5.05 57.15
C GLY A 607 5.07 4.78 55.92
N GLN A 608 5.07 5.77 55.03
CA GLN A 608 4.40 5.69 53.73
C GLN A 608 5.22 6.47 52.70
N TYR A 609 5.09 6.08 51.43
CA TYR A 609 5.71 6.74 50.29
C TYR A 609 4.69 6.91 49.17
N SER A 610 4.75 8.02 48.45
CA SER A 610 3.89 8.27 47.29
C SER A 610 4.63 9.06 46.23
N GLU A 611 4.45 8.69 44.98
CA GLU A 611 5.04 9.37 43.83
C GLU A 611 4.10 9.27 42.63
N ARG A 612 4.07 10.32 41.80
CA ARG A 612 3.43 10.26 40.49
C ARG A 612 4.49 9.94 39.44
N ILE A 613 4.31 8.84 38.73
CA ILE A 613 5.27 8.31 37.77
C ILE A 613 4.61 8.27 36.39
N ARG A 614 5.28 8.88 35.41
CA ARG A 614 4.86 8.86 34.01
C ARG A 614 5.57 7.72 33.29
N VAL A 615 4.84 6.85 32.58
CA VAL A 615 5.39 5.64 31.96
C VAL A 615 5.02 5.58 30.47
N PRO A 616 5.99 5.37 29.55
CA PRO A 616 5.73 5.23 28.12
C PRO A 616 4.76 4.09 27.79
N GLY A 617 4.03 4.22 26.68
CA GLY A 617 3.08 3.21 26.21
C GLY A 617 3.74 2.01 25.51
N GLN A 618 2.95 0.97 25.23
CA GLN A 618 3.43 -0.33 24.74
C GLN A 618 4.14 -0.30 23.38
N LEU A 619 4.00 0.76 22.57
CA LEU A 619 4.73 0.91 21.30
C LEU A 619 6.19 1.36 21.47
N ALA A 620 6.57 1.87 22.66
CA ALA A 620 7.95 2.19 22.97
C ALA A 620 8.81 0.91 23.07
N SER A 621 10.13 1.04 22.90
CA SER A 621 11.07 -0.08 23.04
C SER A 621 11.06 -0.65 24.46
N ASP A 622 10.91 0.20 25.48
CA ASP A 622 10.72 -0.17 26.88
C ASP A 622 9.53 0.60 27.49
N PRO A 623 8.35 -0.03 27.68
CA PRO A 623 7.17 0.61 28.26
C PRO A 623 7.19 0.55 29.80
N SER A 624 8.34 0.80 30.42
CA SER A 624 8.52 0.72 31.87
C SER A 624 9.47 1.77 32.43
N VAL A 625 9.30 2.09 33.71
CA VAL A 625 10.18 3.00 34.46
C VAL A 625 10.68 2.30 35.73
N LYS A 626 11.98 2.43 35.98
CA LYS A 626 12.66 1.89 37.18
C LYS A 626 12.96 3.00 38.17
N PHE A 627 12.71 2.75 39.45
CA PHE A 627 12.86 3.75 40.51
C PHE A 627 13.09 3.11 41.88
N ASP A 628 13.58 3.91 42.84
CA ASP A 628 13.85 3.50 44.21
C ASP A 628 12.82 4.07 45.19
N ILE A 629 12.24 3.20 46.01
CA ILE A 629 11.32 3.54 47.09
C ILE A 629 12.13 3.68 48.38
N PRO A 630 12.28 4.87 48.97
CA PRO A 630 12.97 5.05 50.24
C PRO A 630 12.14 4.51 51.40
N ILE A 631 12.74 3.63 52.22
CA ILE A 631 12.11 3.04 53.41
C ILE A 631 12.69 3.67 54.67
N THR A 632 11.87 4.47 55.35
CA THR A 632 12.26 5.24 56.54
C THR A 632 11.43 4.86 57.77
N GLY A 633 11.87 5.20 58.98
CA GLY A 633 11.07 4.97 60.20
C GLY A 633 11.07 3.53 60.73
N VAL A 634 11.97 2.68 60.25
CA VAL A 634 12.01 1.24 60.57
C VAL A 634 12.81 0.86 61.83
N ALA A 635 13.43 1.82 62.52
CA ALA A 635 14.36 1.55 63.63
C ALA A 635 13.74 0.85 64.85
N GLY A 636 12.41 0.93 65.02
CA GLY A 636 11.68 0.28 66.11
C GLY A 636 11.04 -1.06 65.74
N LEU A 637 11.21 -1.52 64.51
CA LEU A 637 10.65 -2.79 64.06
C LEU A 637 11.45 -3.97 64.62
N THR A 638 10.77 -5.09 64.84
CA THR A 638 11.37 -6.35 65.31
C THR A 638 10.79 -7.51 64.51
N GLY A 639 11.56 -8.59 64.34
CA GLY A 639 11.14 -9.77 63.58
C GLY A 639 11.91 -9.97 62.27
N ALA A 640 11.45 -10.94 61.47
CA ALA A 640 12.17 -11.43 60.28
C ALA A 640 11.64 -10.91 58.94
N THR A 641 10.42 -10.35 58.91
CA THR A 641 9.85 -9.75 57.70
C THR A 641 9.16 -8.42 57.97
N MET A 642 8.99 -7.63 56.92
CA MET A 642 8.21 -6.40 56.91
C MET A 642 7.27 -6.41 55.70
N PRO A 643 5.95 -6.20 55.90
CA PRO A 643 5.02 -6.07 54.78
C PRO A 643 5.21 -4.73 54.07
N LEU A 644 5.12 -4.78 52.75
CA LEU A 644 5.10 -3.64 51.84
C LEU A 644 3.80 -3.70 51.05
N GLU A 645 2.83 -2.84 51.37
CA GLU A 645 1.56 -2.73 50.65
C GLU A 645 1.71 -1.73 49.52
N VAL A 646 1.60 -2.19 48.28
CA VAL A 646 1.71 -1.36 47.08
C VAL A 646 0.33 -1.21 46.45
N ARG A 647 -0.07 0.03 46.19
CA ARG A 647 -1.28 0.38 45.45
C ARG A 647 -0.95 1.40 44.37
N ILE A 648 -1.45 1.18 43.17
CA ILE A 648 -1.27 2.08 42.02
C ILE A 648 -2.63 2.49 41.50
N HIS A 649 -2.81 3.79 41.30
CA HIS A 649 -3.98 4.36 40.67
C HIS A 649 -3.62 4.98 39.33
N ASN A 650 -4.52 4.89 38.36
CA ASN A 650 -4.36 5.58 37.09
C ASN A 650 -4.77 7.07 37.23
N ALA A 651 -4.53 7.89 36.20
CA ALA A 651 -4.93 9.30 36.14
C ALA A 651 -6.44 9.58 36.36
N ARG A 652 -7.33 8.60 36.19
CA ARG A 652 -8.76 8.71 36.52
C ARG A 652 -9.05 8.47 38.01
N GLY A 653 -8.07 7.97 38.75
CA GLY A 653 -8.19 7.58 40.15
C GLY A 653 -8.68 6.14 40.35
N ASP A 654 -8.73 5.31 39.30
CA ASP A 654 -9.07 3.90 39.43
C ASP A 654 -7.87 3.12 40.01
N GLU A 655 -8.10 2.24 40.99
CA GLU A 655 -7.06 1.31 41.48
C GLU A 655 -6.83 0.22 40.41
N VAL A 656 -5.64 0.21 39.83
CA VAL A 656 -5.28 -0.71 38.72
C VAL A 656 -4.28 -1.77 39.14
N PHE A 657 -3.66 -1.62 40.30
CA PHE A 657 -2.80 -2.62 40.90
C PHE A 657 -2.83 -2.51 42.42
N ALA A 658 -2.95 -3.65 43.10
CA ALA A 658 -2.84 -3.73 44.55
C ALA A 658 -2.22 -5.08 44.94
N GLU A 659 -1.04 -5.05 45.53
CA GLU A 659 -0.35 -6.27 46.00
C GLU A 659 0.41 -6.00 47.30
N ARG A 660 0.58 -7.05 48.10
CA ARG A 660 1.39 -7.04 49.31
C ARG A 660 2.62 -7.90 49.12
N TYR A 661 3.79 -7.31 49.33
CA TYR A 661 5.08 -8.00 49.35
C TYR A 661 5.56 -8.20 50.80
N GLU A 662 6.31 -9.26 51.04
CA GLU A 662 7.00 -9.50 52.31
C GLU A 662 8.51 -9.35 52.08
N LEU A 663 9.10 -8.33 52.69
CA LEU A 663 10.54 -8.07 52.60
C LEU A 663 11.26 -8.68 53.79
N SER A 664 12.49 -9.16 53.57
CA SER A 664 13.34 -9.63 54.67
C SER A 664 13.72 -8.47 55.60
N LEU A 665 13.55 -8.65 56.91
CA LEU A 665 13.87 -7.66 57.93
C LEU A 665 15.01 -8.19 58.82
N LEU A 666 16.02 -7.35 59.04
CA LEU A 666 17.10 -7.61 59.98
C LEU A 666 17.06 -6.54 61.09
N ASP A 667 16.73 -6.96 62.30
CA ASP A 667 16.46 -6.08 63.43
C ASP A 667 17.67 -5.86 64.38
N TYR A 668 18.88 -6.10 63.88
CA TYR A 668 20.11 -5.95 64.65
C TYR A 668 20.28 -4.54 65.22
N THR A 669 20.64 -4.48 66.50
CA THR A 669 21.20 -3.26 67.09
C THR A 669 22.52 -2.88 66.40
N LYS A 670 22.94 -1.63 66.54
CA LYS A 670 24.19 -1.13 65.92
C LYS A 670 25.43 -1.93 66.35
N ASP A 671 25.44 -2.42 67.59
CA ASP A 671 26.57 -3.20 68.10
C ASP A 671 26.53 -4.66 67.63
N GLU A 672 25.33 -5.25 67.50
CA GLU A 672 25.17 -6.58 66.91
C GLU A 672 25.55 -6.59 65.42
N ALA A 673 25.12 -5.59 64.66
CA ALA A 673 25.51 -5.43 63.26
C ALA A 673 27.03 -5.35 63.09
N ARG A 674 27.72 -4.56 63.94
CA ARG A 674 29.19 -4.45 63.93
C ARG A 674 29.86 -5.78 64.26
N ARG A 675 29.41 -6.45 65.33
CA ARG A 675 29.97 -7.73 65.78
C ARG A 675 29.79 -8.82 64.71
N VAL A 676 28.57 -8.97 64.18
CA VAL A 676 28.26 -9.98 63.15
C VAL A 676 29.04 -9.71 61.87
N ARG A 677 29.19 -8.45 61.46
CA ARG A 677 30.05 -8.08 60.33
C ARG A 677 31.49 -8.52 60.55
N GLU A 678 32.08 -8.17 61.69
CA GLU A 678 33.46 -8.55 62.01
C GLU A 678 33.64 -10.08 62.06
N GLU A 679 32.68 -10.81 62.63
CA GLU A 679 32.68 -12.28 62.64
C GLU A 679 32.64 -12.87 61.23
N ILE A 680 31.78 -12.36 60.35
CA ILE A 680 31.67 -12.82 58.95
C ILE A 680 32.96 -12.54 58.18
N LEU A 681 33.50 -11.33 58.29
CA LEU A 681 34.71 -10.93 57.56
C LEU A 681 35.94 -11.73 58.00
N ASN A 682 36.04 -12.03 59.30
CA ASN A 682 37.14 -12.83 59.86
C ASN A 682 36.93 -14.35 59.74
N ASN A 683 35.75 -14.81 59.31
CA ASN A 683 35.49 -16.23 59.14
C ASN A 683 36.19 -16.76 57.86
N PRO A 684 37.16 -17.69 57.98
CA PRO A 684 37.85 -18.24 56.81
C PRO A 684 36.94 -19.13 55.94
N ASN A 685 35.80 -19.58 56.47
CA ASN A 685 34.85 -20.45 55.77
C ASN A 685 33.66 -19.70 55.14
N ALA A 686 33.53 -18.38 55.34
CA ALA A 686 32.49 -17.60 54.70
C ALA A 686 32.83 -17.33 53.23
N SER A 687 31.85 -17.50 52.32
CA SER A 687 32.03 -17.18 50.89
C SER A 687 32.25 -15.68 50.68
N GLN A 688 32.85 -15.31 49.55
CA GLN A 688 33.07 -13.90 49.23
C GLN A 688 31.74 -13.14 49.12
N GLU A 689 30.71 -13.75 48.53
CA GLU A 689 29.37 -13.14 48.41
C GLU A 689 28.76 -12.79 49.78
N VAL A 690 28.93 -13.65 50.79
CA VAL A 690 28.42 -13.40 52.15
C VAL A 690 29.23 -12.28 52.83
N LYS A 691 30.53 -12.20 52.56
CA LYS A 691 31.38 -11.12 53.05
C LYS A 691 30.99 -9.78 52.43
N ASP A 692 30.82 -9.75 51.11
CA ASP A 692 30.40 -8.56 50.36
C ASP A 692 29.01 -8.10 50.82
N LEU A 693 28.05 -9.02 50.99
CA LEU A 693 26.73 -8.70 51.53
C LEU A 693 26.83 -8.11 52.94
N ALA A 694 27.65 -8.69 53.83
CA ALA A 694 27.85 -8.16 55.17
C ALA A 694 28.51 -6.77 55.15
N GLU A 695 29.43 -6.49 54.22
CA GLU A 695 29.99 -5.16 54.03
C GLU A 695 28.94 -4.16 53.54
N THR A 696 28.20 -4.50 52.49
CA THR A 696 27.18 -3.63 51.90
C THR A 696 26.06 -3.33 52.89
N LYS A 697 25.57 -4.36 53.58
CA LYS A 697 24.39 -4.29 54.45
C LYS A 697 24.72 -3.85 55.87
N LEU A 698 25.88 -4.19 56.43
CA LEU A 698 26.23 -3.86 57.83
C LEU A 698 27.40 -2.87 57.95
N GLY A 699 28.04 -2.45 56.86
CA GLY A 699 29.31 -1.70 56.88
C GLY A 699 29.27 -0.19 56.66
N ALA A 700 28.18 0.41 56.17
CA ALA A 700 28.08 1.88 56.06
C ALA A 700 27.91 2.53 57.45
N GLU A 701 28.56 3.68 57.72
CA GLU A 701 28.43 4.38 59.00
C GLU A 701 26.95 4.64 59.34
N LEU A 702 26.46 3.98 60.39
CA LEU A 702 25.09 4.04 60.91
C LEU A 702 24.79 5.38 61.63
N GLY A 703 25.23 6.50 61.05
CA GLY A 703 25.35 7.81 61.67
C GLY A 703 24.25 8.82 61.32
N GLN A 704 23.82 9.58 62.34
CA GLN A 704 22.85 10.67 62.25
C GLN A 704 23.20 11.70 61.18
N LYS A 705 22.23 12.05 60.31
CA LYS A 705 22.21 13.40 59.74
C LYS A 705 22.03 14.36 60.92
N LYS A 706 23.01 15.23 61.16
CA LYS A 706 22.78 16.42 62.00
C LYS A 706 21.53 17.12 61.47
N GLU A 707 20.51 17.24 62.30
CA GLU A 707 19.55 18.33 62.15
C GLU A 707 20.36 19.62 62.12
N THR A 708 20.45 20.25 60.95
CA THR A 708 20.60 21.70 60.94
C THR A 708 19.27 22.22 61.47
N PRO A 709 19.23 22.98 62.57
CA PRO A 709 17.99 23.57 63.03
C PRO A 709 17.38 24.38 61.88
N PRO A 710 16.04 24.36 61.67
CA PRO A 710 15.44 25.40 60.85
C PRO A 710 15.88 26.74 61.45
N ALA A 711 16.46 27.61 60.62
CA ALA A 711 16.73 28.98 61.01
C ALA A 711 15.44 29.55 61.62
N PRO A 712 15.52 30.29 62.74
CA PRO A 712 14.33 30.80 63.42
C PRO A 712 13.48 31.56 62.40
N GLN A 713 12.23 31.09 62.23
CA GLN A 713 11.18 31.88 61.62
C GLN A 713 11.02 33.15 62.46
N GLN A 714 11.71 34.21 62.06
CA GLN A 714 11.24 35.55 62.38
C GLN A 714 9.92 35.71 61.65
N GLY A 715 8.84 35.74 62.44
CA GLY A 715 7.61 36.34 61.99
C GLY A 715 7.92 37.77 61.56
N SER A 716 7.90 38.03 60.26
CA SER A 716 7.67 39.36 59.72
C SER A 716 6.35 39.33 58.98
N SER A 717 5.48 40.23 59.42
CA SER A 717 4.16 40.48 58.90
C SER A 717 4.17 40.64 57.39
N ASN A 718 3.20 40.00 56.71
CA ASN A 718 2.74 40.42 55.40
C ASN A 718 2.06 41.80 55.51
N LEU A 719 2.89 42.85 55.50
CA LEU A 719 2.55 44.18 55.05
C LEU A 719 3.85 44.76 54.46
N ASN A 720 3.86 44.96 53.14
CA ASN A 720 4.93 45.52 52.29
C ASN A 720 5.84 44.53 51.53
N ILE A 721 5.27 43.75 50.59
CA ILE A 721 5.76 43.67 49.20
C ILE A 721 4.55 43.70 48.26
N ILE A 722 3.83 44.83 48.29
CA ILE A 722 3.03 45.33 47.17
C ILE A 722 3.88 46.45 46.57
N LEU A 723 4.90 46.13 45.74
CA LEU A 723 5.59 47.11 44.86
C LEU A 723 6.69 46.57 43.92
N ALA A 724 6.80 45.26 43.60
CA ALA A 724 7.84 44.79 42.68
C ALA A 724 7.44 43.71 41.64
N VAL A 725 6.15 43.40 41.45
CA VAL A 725 5.66 42.62 40.29
C VAL A 725 4.37 43.24 39.71
N LEU A 726 4.40 44.57 39.54
CA LEU A 726 3.46 45.32 38.68
C LEU A 726 4.19 45.90 37.45
N GLY A 727 5.29 45.26 37.03
CA GLY A 727 6.21 45.80 36.01
C GLY A 727 6.43 44.96 34.76
N ALA A 728 5.72 43.85 34.56
CA ALA A 728 5.93 43.00 33.36
C ALA A 728 4.66 42.29 32.85
N ILE A 729 3.47 42.82 33.16
CA ILE A 729 2.23 42.52 32.43
C ILE A 729 1.54 43.86 32.19
N GLY A 730 1.91 44.53 31.11
CA GLY A 730 1.45 45.88 30.82
C GLY A 730 2.05 46.39 29.51
N GLY A 731 1.61 45.82 28.39
CA GLY A 731 2.08 46.27 27.09
C GLY A 731 1.43 45.50 25.94
N ILE A 732 0.22 45.92 25.58
CA ILE A 732 -0.39 45.99 24.23
C ILE A 732 -1.89 45.69 24.36
N ALA A 733 -2.64 46.72 24.77
CA ALA A 733 -4.02 46.89 24.36
C ALA A 733 -4.35 48.39 24.40
N ALA A 734 -4.90 48.87 23.28
CA ALA A 734 -5.49 50.17 23.00
C ALA A 734 -4.54 51.35 22.65
N LEU A 735 -4.46 51.65 21.35
CA LEU A 735 -4.88 52.96 20.83
C LEU A 735 -5.25 52.87 19.35
N LEU A 736 -6.25 53.69 18.97
CA LEU A 736 -7.04 53.77 17.71
C LEU A 736 -8.36 53.00 17.83
N GLY A 737 -9.53 53.60 17.99
CA GLY A 737 -9.96 54.99 17.81
C GLY A 737 -11.44 54.88 17.38
N GLY A 738 -12.35 55.41 18.21
CA GLY A 738 -13.78 55.15 18.09
C GLY A 738 -14.51 55.90 16.98
N ALA A 739 -15.67 55.35 16.63
CA ALA A 739 -16.92 55.93 16.09
C ALA A 739 -17.68 54.74 15.48
N ALA A 740 -19.00 54.57 15.53
CA ALA A 740 -20.12 55.31 16.03
C ALA A 740 -21.35 54.43 15.69
N TRP A 741 -22.27 54.28 16.65
CA TRP A 741 -23.73 54.19 16.44
C TRP A 741 -24.39 53.02 15.65
N ALA A 742 -25.24 52.31 16.40
CA ALA A 742 -26.68 52.12 16.13
C ALA A 742 -27.16 50.86 15.38
N SER A 743 -27.85 50.02 16.19
CA SER A 743 -29.19 49.45 15.97
C SER A 743 -29.49 48.55 14.76
N GLY A 744 -30.12 47.41 15.04
CA GLY A 744 -31.15 46.88 14.15
C GLY A 744 -31.25 45.37 14.13
N MET A 745 -32.41 44.87 14.59
CA MET A 745 -32.97 43.54 14.36
C MET A 745 -32.70 43.01 12.94
N PHE A 746 -32.29 41.75 12.81
CA PHE A 746 -32.96 40.65 12.10
C PHE A 746 -32.27 39.32 12.39
#